data_AF-Q06Y69-F1
#
_entry.id   AF-Q06Y69-F1
#
_cell.length_a   1.000
_cell.length_b   1.000
_cell.length_c   1.000
_cell.angle_alpha   90.00
_cell.angle_beta   90.00
_cell.angle_gamma   90.00
#
_symmetry.space_group_name_H-M   'P 1'
#
loop_
_entity.id
_entity.type
_entity.pdbx_description
1 polymer ?
#
loop_
_entity_poly.entity_id
_entity_poly.type
_entity_poly.pdbx_seq_one_letter_code
_entity_poly.pdbx_strand_id
1 'polypeptide(L)'
;QTYQYAWIIPFLPLPVPMLIGLGLLLFPTATKSLRRMWAFQSVLLLSIVMIFSINLSIQQINSSSVYQYVWSWIINNDFSLEFGYLIDPLTSIMSILITTVGIMVLIYSDNYMSHDHGYLRFFAYMSFFSTSMLGLVTSSNLIQIYIFWELVGVCSYLLIGFWFTRPIAAKACQKAFVTNRVGDFGLLLGILGFYWITGSFEFRDLFQILNNLISNNEVNFLFVTLCAVLLFAGAIAKSAQFPLHVWLPDAMEGPTPISALIHAATMVAAGIFLVARLLPLFIVIPHIMNFISLIGIITVFLGATLALAQKDIKRGLAYSTMSQLGYMMLALGMGSYRSALFHLITHAYSKALLFLGSGSVIHSMETLVGYCPKKSQNMVLMGGLTKHVPITKNSFFLGTLSLCGIPPLACFWSKDEILNDSWLYSPFFAIIAWSTAGLTAFYMCRIYLLTFEGHLNVNFQNYSGKRNTPFYSISLWGKEGSKISTKNFRLVTLLKMKKNRRPSFFSNKVYKIDENVRNMMQPFLSIPHFGNTKTYSYPYESDNTMLFPILILIIFTLFVGFLGIPFNQDVDILTKWLTPSINLLHKNSNNSIDWYEFCKDAVFSVSIASFGIFIAFFLYKPVYSSFQNLDLINSFVKMGPKRIFSDKINNTIYDWSYNRGYIDTFYGTFFTGGMRKLAEFAHFFDRRIIDAIPNGIGLMSFFVAEVIKSVGGGRISSYLFFYFSYVSVFLFIYYFFNL
;
A
#
# COMPACT_ATOMS: atom_id res chain seq x y z
N GLN A 1 -18.84 3.87 -32.06
CA GLN A 1 -19.72 2.88 -31.40
C GLN A 1 -19.08 2.30 -30.14
N THR A 2 -17.82 1.86 -30.18
CA THR A 2 -17.06 1.36 -29.00
C THR A 2 -17.05 2.29 -27.79
N TYR A 3 -16.85 3.60 -28.00
CA TYR A 3 -16.85 4.59 -26.91
C TYR A 3 -18.17 4.65 -26.12
N GLN A 4 -19.32 4.38 -26.76
CA GLN A 4 -20.64 4.40 -26.09
C GLN A 4 -20.79 3.30 -25.04
N TYR A 5 -20.03 2.20 -25.15
CA TYR A 5 -20.09 1.06 -24.24
C TYR A 5 -18.95 1.07 -23.21
N ALA A 6 -18.14 2.12 -23.14
CA ALA A 6 -17.02 2.17 -22.22
C ALA A 6 -17.42 2.19 -20.73
N TRP A 7 -18.66 2.58 -20.41
CA TRP A 7 -19.21 2.46 -19.06
C TRP A 7 -19.18 1.03 -18.53
N ILE A 8 -19.14 0.00 -19.40
CA ILE A 8 -19.11 -1.41 -19.01
C ILE A 8 -17.79 -1.79 -18.32
N ILE A 9 -16.67 -1.11 -18.64
CA ILE A 9 -15.31 -1.43 -18.16
C ILE A 9 -15.24 -1.60 -16.62
N PRO A 10 -15.65 -0.62 -15.81
CA PRO A 10 -15.58 -0.73 -14.35
C PRO A 10 -16.60 -1.73 -13.77
N PHE A 11 -17.74 -1.94 -14.43
CA PHE A 11 -18.81 -2.78 -13.92
C PHE A 11 -18.69 -4.26 -14.31
N LEU A 12 -17.96 -4.60 -15.38
CA LEU A 12 -17.84 -5.98 -15.85
C LEU A 12 -17.24 -6.96 -14.83
N PRO A 13 -16.24 -6.60 -14.00
CA PRO A 13 -15.72 -7.50 -12.98
C PRO A 13 -16.57 -7.51 -11.68
N LEU A 14 -17.54 -6.61 -11.52
CA LEU A 14 -18.35 -6.44 -10.30
C LEU A 14 -19.33 -7.59 -9.98
N PRO A 15 -19.88 -8.34 -10.98
CA PRO A 15 -20.63 -9.56 -10.71
C PRO A 15 -19.85 -10.62 -9.92
N VAL A 16 -18.52 -10.70 -10.07
CA VAL A 16 -17.69 -11.70 -9.37
C VAL A 16 -17.77 -11.56 -7.85
N PRO A 17 -17.40 -10.40 -7.24
CA PRO A 17 -17.48 -10.24 -5.80
C PRO A 17 -18.92 -10.31 -5.29
N MET A 18 -19.91 -9.83 -6.06
CA MET A 18 -21.32 -9.94 -5.66
C MET A 18 -21.78 -11.41 -5.60
N LEU A 19 -21.49 -12.21 -6.63
CA LEU A 19 -21.89 -13.61 -6.68
C LEU A 19 -21.15 -14.46 -5.65
N ILE A 20 -19.84 -14.24 -5.47
CA ILE A 20 -19.08 -14.94 -4.43
C ILE A 20 -19.58 -14.52 -3.04
N GLY A 21 -19.84 -13.23 -2.81
CA GLY A 21 -20.35 -12.72 -1.54
C GLY A 21 -21.74 -13.27 -1.20
N LEU A 22 -22.69 -13.17 -2.13
CA LEU A 22 -24.04 -13.71 -1.98
C LEU A 22 -24.00 -15.24 -1.79
N GLY A 23 -23.18 -15.94 -2.58
CA GLY A 23 -23.06 -17.37 -2.51
C GLY A 23 -22.39 -17.86 -1.22
N LEU A 24 -21.42 -17.13 -0.65
CA LEU A 24 -20.85 -17.43 0.66
C LEU A 24 -21.83 -17.18 1.81
N LEU A 25 -22.76 -16.23 1.66
CA LEU A 25 -23.81 -15.94 2.64
C LEU A 25 -24.97 -16.95 2.59
N LEU A 26 -25.49 -17.25 1.40
CA LEU A 26 -26.66 -18.11 1.21
C LEU A 26 -26.31 -19.60 1.10
N PHE A 27 -25.23 -19.95 0.37
CA PHE A 27 -24.87 -21.33 0.02
C PHE A 27 -23.37 -21.62 0.25
N PRO A 28 -22.87 -21.55 1.49
CA PRO A 28 -21.44 -21.62 1.79
C PRO A 28 -20.78 -22.95 1.41
N THR A 29 -21.50 -24.07 1.47
CA THR A 29 -20.95 -25.40 1.14
C THR A 29 -20.75 -25.58 -0.36
N ALA A 30 -21.77 -25.24 -1.17
CA ALA A 30 -21.74 -25.32 -2.62
C ALA A 30 -20.74 -24.33 -3.24
N THR A 31 -20.65 -23.11 -2.70
CA THR A 31 -19.65 -22.15 -3.17
C THR A 31 -18.23 -22.62 -2.87
N LYS A 32 -17.96 -23.12 -1.67
CA LYS A 32 -16.64 -23.65 -1.29
C LYS A 32 -16.22 -24.87 -2.10
N SER A 33 -17.15 -25.75 -2.48
CA SER A 33 -16.81 -26.91 -3.32
C SER A 33 -16.37 -26.49 -4.72
N LEU A 34 -16.98 -25.45 -5.28
CA LEU A 34 -16.68 -24.88 -6.60
C LEU A 34 -15.55 -23.83 -6.59
N ARG A 35 -14.67 -23.82 -5.58
CA ARG A 35 -13.69 -22.73 -5.36
C ARG A 35 -12.86 -22.36 -6.61
N ARG A 36 -12.36 -23.35 -7.36
CA ARG A 36 -11.51 -23.11 -8.54
C ARG A 36 -12.29 -22.52 -9.71
N MET A 37 -13.57 -22.86 -9.87
CA MET A 37 -14.41 -22.34 -10.96
C MET A 37 -14.59 -20.82 -10.83
N TRP A 38 -14.73 -20.32 -9.60
CA TRP A 38 -14.81 -18.88 -9.33
C TRP A 38 -13.53 -18.11 -9.66
N ALA A 39 -12.36 -18.71 -9.47
CA ALA A 39 -11.10 -18.10 -9.88
C ALA A 39 -11.00 -17.96 -11.40
N PHE A 40 -11.37 -19.01 -12.15
CA PHE A 40 -11.46 -18.92 -13.61
C PHE A 40 -12.43 -17.84 -14.07
N GLN A 41 -13.60 -17.73 -13.43
CA GLN A 41 -14.56 -16.67 -13.74
C GLN A 41 -13.99 -15.26 -13.50
N SER A 42 -13.21 -15.08 -12.43
CA SER A 42 -12.55 -13.79 -12.14
C SER A 42 -11.52 -13.40 -13.20
N VAL A 43 -10.72 -14.36 -13.67
CA VAL A 43 -9.73 -14.15 -14.73
C VAL A 43 -10.43 -13.88 -16.06
N LEU A 44 -11.48 -14.63 -16.38
CA LEU A 44 -12.24 -14.49 -17.61
C LEU A 44 -12.88 -13.10 -17.72
N LEU A 45 -13.58 -12.63 -16.69
CA LEU A 45 -14.22 -11.32 -16.74
C LEU A 45 -13.19 -10.19 -16.84
N LEU A 46 -12.08 -10.27 -16.10
CA LEU A 46 -11.01 -9.26 -16.22
C LEU A 46 -10.32 -9.30 -17.60
N SER A 47 -10.20 -10.49 -18.21
CA SER A 47 -9.65 -10.63 -19.57
C SER A 47 -10.54 -9.99 -20.65
N ILE A 48 -11.87 -10.05 -20.49
CA ILE A 48 -12.78 -9.34 -21.38
C ILE A 48 -12.59 -7.82 -21.23
N VAL A 49 -12.44 -7.31 -20.01
CA VAL A 49 -12.11 -5.89 -19.79
C VAL A 49 -10.77 -5.51 -20.43
N MET A 50 -9.76 -6.36 -20.33
CA MET A 50 -8.47 -6.13 -20.96
C MET A 50 -8.62 -5.94 -22.48
N ILE A 51 -9.40 -6.79 -23.16
CA ILE A 51 -9.66 -6.67 -24.60
C ILE A 51 -10.34 -5.33 -24.93
N PHE A 52 -11.34 -4.91 -24.13
CA PHE A 52 -11.97 -3.59 -24.30
C PHE A 52 -10.98 -2.45 -24.07
N SER A 53 -10.11 -2.53 -23.05
CA SER A 53 -9.10 -1.50 -22.77
C SER A 53 -8.05 -1.38 -23.88
N ILE A 54 -7.63 -2.51 -24.46
CA ILE A 54 -6.71 -2.52 -25.61
C ILE A 54 -7.37 -1.87 -26.82
N ASN A 55 -8.62 -2.23 -27.13
CA ASN A 55 -9.36 -1.61 -28.24
C ASN A 55 -9.50 -0.08 -28.05
N LEU A 56 -9.81 0.37 -26.83
CA LEU A 56 -9.88 1.80 -26.52
C LEU A 56 -8.52 2.49 -26.67
N SER A 57 -7.42 1.87 -26.24
CA SER A 57 -6.09 2.47 -26.44
C SER A 57 -5.72 2.60 -27.91
N ILE A 58 -6.02 1.60 -28.75
CA ILE A 58 -5.75 1.64 -30.19
C ILE A 58 -6.56 2.76 -30.84
N GLN A 59 -7.84 2.91 -30.45
CA GLN A 59 -8.68 4.00 -30.94
C GLN A 59 -8.17 5.36 -30.48
N GLN A 60 -7.68 5.47 -29.24
CA GLN A 60 -7.13 6.72 -28.71
C GLN A 60 -5.85 7.12 -29.45
N ILE A 61 -4.97 6.16 -29.74
CA ILE A 61 -3.74 6.38 -30.54
C ILE A 61 -4.07 6.88 -31.95
N ASN A 62 -5.15 6.37 -32.56
CA ASN A 62 -5.54 6.74 -33.93
C ASN A 62 -6.32 8.06 -34.02
N SER A 63 -7.21 8.34 -33.05
CA SER A 63 -8.17 9.45 -33.13
C SER A 63 -7.85 10.63 -32.20
N SER A 64 -7.04 10.45 -31.15
CA SER A 64 -6.68 11.44 -30.12
C SER A 64 -7.84 12.19 -29.44
N SER A 65 -9.09 11.85 -29.75
CA SER A 65 -10.27 12.57 -29.25
C SER A 65 -10.59 12.21 -27.80
N VAL A 66 -10.89 13.19 -26.97
CA VAL A 66 -11.35 12.95 -25.59
C VAL A 66 -12.86 12.75 -25.59
N TYR A 67 -13.30 11.54 -25.28
CA TYR A 67 -14.73 11.21 -25.19
C TYR A 67 -15.21 11.36 -23.75
N GLN A 68 -16.27 12.14 -23.55
CA GLN A 68 -16.91 12.32 -22.25
C GLN A 68 -18.41 12.10 -22.43
N TYR A 69 -18.98 11.25 -21.58
CA TYR A 69 -20.41 11.04 -21.49
C TYR A 69 -20.84 11.21 -20.05
N VAL A 70 -21.89 11.98 -19.82
CA VAL A 70 -22.34 12.36 -18.49
C VAL A 70 -23.85 12.19 -18.39
N TRP A 71 -24.30 11.67 -17.24
CA TRP A 71 -25.71 11.51 -16.89
C TRP A 71 -25.99 12.16 -15.53
N SER A 72 -27.08 12.90 -15.41
CA SER A 72 -27.49 13.54 -14.16
C SER A 72 -27.92 12.49 -13.12
N TRP A 73 -27.25 12.43 -11.96
CA TRP A 73 -27.70 11.61 -10.82
C TRP A 73 -28.70 12.41 -9.96
N ILE A 74 -28.30 13.57 -9.44
CA ILE A 74 -29.17 14.42 -8.59
C ILE A 74 -29.36 15.76 -9.30
N ILE A 75 -30.62 16.13 -9.54
CA ILE A 75 -30.99 17.44 -10.08
C ILE A 75 -31.85 18.15 -9.04
N ASN A 76 -31.28 19.18 -8.42
CA ASN A 76 -32.02 20.23 -7.75
C ASN A 76 -31.86 21.53 -8.54
N ASN A 77 -32.76 22.50 -8.34
CA ASN A 77 -32.77 23.76 -9.11
C ASN A 77 -31.41 24.50 -9.12
N ASP A 78 -30.65 24.41 -8.01
CA ASP A 78 -29.38 25.11 -7.85
C ASP A 78 -28.16 24.16 -7.84
N PHE A 79 -28.39 22.84 -7.89
CA PHE A 79 -27.33 21.83 -7.72
C PHE A 79 -27.55 20.65 -8.67
N SER A 80 -26.67 20.50 -9.66
CA SER A 80 -26.58 19.32 -10.50
C SER A 80 -25.36 18.49 -10.12
N LEU A 81 -25.60 17.21 -9.79
CA LEU A 81 -24.54 16.23 -9.60
C LEU A 81 -24.63 15.21 -10.73
N GLU A 82 -23.61 15.21 -11.57
CA GLU A 82 -23.56 14.37 -12.74
C GLU A 82 -22.57 13.20 -12.56
N PHE A 83 -22.89 12.06 -13.18
CA PHE A 83 -22.06 10.87 -13.19
C PHE A 83 -21.82 10.45 -14.62
N GLY A 84 -20.56 10.21 -14.95
CA GLY A 84 -20.18 9.93 -16.30
C GLY A 84 -19.01 8.98 -16.40
N TYR A 85 -18.50 8.90 -17.61
CA TYR A 85 -17.18 8.33 -17.86
C TYR A 85 -16.42 9.22 -18.83
N LEU A 86 -15.14 9.36 -18.56
CA LEU A 86 -14.20 10.13 -19.36
C LEU A 86 -13.12 9.19 -19.88
N ILE A 87 -12.95 9.20 -21.20
CA ILE A 87 -11.94 8.43 -21.93
C ILE A 87 -11.00 9.43 -22.55
N ASP A 88 -9.87 9.57 -21.88
CA ASP A 88 -8.70 10.33 -22.26
C ASP A 88 -7.50 9.37 -22.46
N PRO A 89 -6.36 9.86 -22.95
CA PRO A 89 -5.21 8.98 -23.09
C PRO A 89 -4.69 8.43 -21.76
N LEU A 90 -4.78 9.20 -20.67
CA LEU A 90 -4.41 8.77 -19.32
C LEU A 90 -5.22 7.56 -18.82
N THR A 91 -6.55 7.56 -19.01
CA THR A 91 -7.44 6.45 -18.67
C THR A 91 -7.15 5.22 -19.50
N SER A 92 -6.84 5.38 -20.79
CA SER A 92 -6.51 4.26 -21.66
C SER A 92 -5.23 3.55 -21.19
N ILE A 93 -4.20 4.30 -20.80
CA ILE A 93 -2.95 3.77 -20.23
C ILE A 93 -3.23 3.03 -18.92
N MET A 94 -3.92 3.69 -18.00
CA MET A 94 -4.17 3.14 -16.67
C MET A 94 -5.08 1.91 -16.72
N SER A 95 -6.11 1.89 -17.56
CA SER A 95 -7.01 0.73 -17.70
C SER A 95 -6.28 -0.51 -18.24
N ILE A 96 -5.35 -0.35 -19.18
CA ILE A 96 -4.48 -1.44 -19.64
C ILE A 96 -3.59 -1.92 -18.49
N LEU A 97 -2.90 -1.02 -17.80
CA LEU A 97 -2.01 -1.39 -16.69
C LEU A 97 -2.73 -2.15 -15.58
N ILE A 98 -3.92 -1.70 -15.18
CA ILE A 98 -4.71 -2.33 -14.12
C ILE A 98 -5.16 -3.72 -14.55
N THR A 99 -5.62 -3.88 -15.80
CA THR A 99 -6.11 -5.17 -16.30
C THR A 99 -4.98 -6.16 -16.55
N THR A 100 -3.86 -5.75 -17.16
CA THR A 100 -2.72 -6.65 -17.44
C THR A 100 -2.08 -7.15 -16.15
N VAL A 101 -1.72 -6.26 -15.22
CA VAL A 101 -1.16 -6.64 -13.92
C VAL A 101 -2.18 -7.42 -13.10
N GLY A 102 -3.46 -7.00 -13.12
CA GLY A 102 -4.54 -7.68 -12.42
C GLY A 102 -4.70 -9.14 -12.85
N ILE A 103 -4.68 -9.44 -14.15
CA ILE A 103 -4.77 -10.81 -14.68
C ILE A 103 -3.57 -11.64 -14.25
N MET A 104 -2.34 -11.09 -14.36
CA MET A 104 -1.13 -11.79 -13.93
C MET A 104 -1.18 -12.16 -12.45
N VAL A 105 -1.65 -11.24 -11.61
CA VAL A 105 -1.80 -11.47 -10.16
C VAL A 105 -2.91 -12.48 -9.86
N LEU A 106 -4.05 -12.44 -10.55
CA LEU A 106 -5.14 -13.41 -10.36
C LEU A 106 -4.69 -14.83 -10.70
N ILE A 107 -4.00 -15.02 -11.83
CA ILE A 107 -3.44 -16.33 -12.24
C ILE A 107 -2.42 -16.82 -11.20
N TYR A 108 -1.51 -15.92 -10.77
CA TYR A 108 -0.52 -16.25 -9.74
C TYR A 108 -1.17 -16.68 -8.41
N SER A 109 -2.27 -16.02 -8.05
CA SER A 109 -2.93 -16.23 -6.75
C SER A 109 -3.63 -17.59 -6.61
N ASP A 110 -3.99 -18.25 -7.71
CA ASP A 110 -4.64 -19.57 -7.67
C ASP A 110 -3.81 -20.59 -6.89
N ASN A 111 -2.51 -20.66 -7.21
CA ASN A 111 -1.64 -21.60 -6.52
C ASN A 111 -1.14 -21.08 -5.18
N TYR A 112 -0.88 -19.76 -5.08
CA TYR A 112 -0.39 -19.14 -3.84
C TYR A 112 -1.38 -19.31 -2.69
N MET A 113 -2.67 -19.26 -3.00
CA MET A 113 -3.75 -19.37 -2.01
C MET A 113 -4.37 -20.78 -1.97
N SER A 114 -3.85 -21.75 -2.72
CA SER A 114 -4.48 -23.07 -2.91
C SER A 114 -4.70 -23.84 -1.59
N HIS A 115 -3.78 -23.65 -0.65
CA HIS A 115 -3.79 -24.26 0.69
C HIS A 115 -4.55 -23.43 1.74
N ASP A 116 -4.95 -22.20 1.44
CA ASP A 116 -5.68 -21.34 2.39
C ASP A 116 -7.19 -21.60 2.32
N HIS A 117 -7.84 -21.63 3.49
CA HIS A 117 -9.29 -21.72 3.60
C HIS A 117 -10.01 -20.46 3.11
N GLY A 118 -9.33 -19.31 3.13
CA GLY A 118 -9.86 -18.01 2.72
C GLY A 118 -9.87 -17.77 1.20
N TYR A 119 -9.63 -18.78 0.37
CA TYR A 119 -9.45 -18.68 -1.09
C TYR A 119 -10.54 -17.83 -1.80
N LEU A 120 -11.82 -18.14 -1.61
CA LEU A 120 -12.91 -17.44 -2.30
C LEU A 120 -13.01 -15.96 -1.90
N ARG A 121 -12.83 -15.68 -0.61
CA ARG A 121 -12.83 -14.32 -0.08
C ARG A 121 -11.70 -13.49 -0.67
N PHE A 122 -10.54 -14.12 -0.90
CA PHE A 122 -9.41 -13.48 -1.55
C PHE A 122 -9.76 -13.03 -2.98
N PHE A 123 -10.31 -13.93 -3.81
CA PHE A 123 -10.70 -13.61 -5.19
C PHE A 123 -11.83 -12.56 -5.25
N ALA A 124 -12.78 -12.60 -4.32
CA ALA A 124 -13.80 -11.55 -4.20
C ALA A 124 -13.17 -10.18 -3.90
N TYR A 125 -12.25 -10.09 -2.94
CA TYR A 125 -11.60 -8.82 -2.63
C TYR A 125 -10.70 -8.31 -3.75
N MET A 126 -9.99 -9.19 -4.46
CA MET A 126 -9.13 -8.81 -5.59
C MET A 126 -9.93 -8.29 -6.78
N SER A 127 -11.05 -8.96 -7.11
CA SER A 127 -11.96 -8.49 -8.17
C SER A 127 -12.67 -7.20 -7.78
N PHE A 128 -13.12 -7.05 -6.53
CA PHE A 128 -13.70 -5.79 -6.04
C PHE A 128 -12.68 -4.64 -6.04
N PHE A 129 -11.41 -4.94 -5.85
CA PHE A 129 -10.35 -3.94 -5.96
C PHE A 129 -10.11 -3.51 -7.40
N SER A 130 -10.08 -4.45 -8.36
CA SER A 130 -9.95 -4.09 -9.78
C SER A 130 -11.14 -3.29 -10.30
N THR A 131 -12.37 -3.60 -9.90
CA THR A 131 -13.55 -2.78 -10.27
C THR A 131 -13.44 -1.36 -9.73
N SER A 132 -13.04 -1.22 -8.46
CA SER A 132 -12.92 0.09 -7.82
C SER A 132 -11.87 0.97 -8.46
N MET A 133 -10.72 0.38 -8.83
CA MET A 133 -9.65 1.11 -9.49
C MET A 133 -10.02 1.46 -10.94
N LEU A 134 -10.66 0.56 -11.68
CA LEU A 134 -11.17 0.88 -13.02
C LEU A 134 -12.20 2.00 -12.97
N GLY A 135 -13.10 2.00 -11.99
CA GLY A 135 -14.09 3.06 -11.77
C GLY A 135 -13.45 4.40 -11.44
N LEU A 136 -12.40 4.40 -10.61
CA LEU A 136 -11.62 5.59 -10.29
C LEU A 136 -11.00 6.19 -11.55
N VAL A 137 -10.40 5.36 -12.40
CA VAL A 137 -9.74 5.81 -13.63
C VAL A 137 -10.75 6.38 -14.62
N THR A 138 -11.89 5.72 -14.84
CA THR A 138 -12.90 6.14 -15.81
C THR A 138 -13.73 7.35 -15.38
N SER A 139 -13.57 7.85 -14.15
CA SER A 139 -14.38 8.94 -13.61
C SER A 139 -14.35 10.23 -14.45
N SER A 140 -15.48 10.93 -14.58
CA SER A 140 -15.57 12.25 -15.22
C SER A 140 -15.49 13.42 -14.24
N ASN A 141 -15.78 13.17 -12.95
CA ASN A 141 -15.93 14.20 -11.93
C ASN A 141 -15.03 14.02 -10.72
N LEU A 142 -14.72 15.12 -10.02
CA LEU A 142 -14.01 15.10 -8.74
C LEU A 142 -14.73 14.27 -7.65
N ILE A 143 -16.06 14.41 -7.54
CA ILE A 143 -16.86 13.60 -6.60
C ILE A 143 -16.81 12.12 -6.99
N GLN A 144 -16.90 11.82 -8.29
CA GLN A 144 -16.84 10.44 -8.76
C GLN A 144 -15.48 9.81 -8.46
N ILE A 145 -14.38 10.56 -8.63
CA ILE A 145 -13.06 10.14 -8.12
C ILE A 145 -13.18 9.83 -6.63
N TYR A 146 -13.72 10.74 -5.81
CA TYR A 146 -13.81 10.56 -4.36
C TYR A 146 -14.53 9.27 -3.94
N ILE A 147 -15.66 8.94 -4.59
CA ILE A 147 -16.40 7.71 -4.29
C ILE A 147 -15.53 6.47 -4.53
N PHE A 148 -14.91 6.38 -5.71
CA PHE A 148 -14.04 5.24 -6.02
C PHE A 148 -12.72 5.28 -5.25
N TRP A 149 -12.26 6.46 -4.84
CA TRP A 149 -11.07 6.68 -4.01
C TRP A 149 -11.22 6.05 -2.63
N GLU A 150 -12.37 6.28 -2.01
CA GLU A 150 -12.74 5.65 -0.75
C GLU A 150 -12.94 4.14 -0.92
N LEU A 151 -13.58 3.71 -2.00
CA LEU A 151 -13.82 2.30 -2.31
C LEU A 151 -12.49 1.54 -2.44
N VAL A 152 -11.52 2.07 -3.18
CA VAL A 152 -10.14 1.55 -3.27
C VAL A 152 -9.50 1.49 -1.88
N GLY A 153 -9.76 2.48 -1.01
CA GLY A 153 -9.35 2.47 0.39
C GLY A 153 -9.95 1.32 1.21
N VAL A 154 -11.26 1.07 1.08
CA VAL A 154 -11.93 -0.05 1.76
C VAL A 154 -11.40 -1.40 1.28
N CYS A 155 -11.24 -1.57 -0.03
CA CYS A 155 -10.63 -2.77 -0.61
C CYS A 155 -9.24 -3.04 -0.04
N SER A 156 -8.39 -2.01 0.03
CA SER A 156 -7.04 -2.15 0.59
C SER A 156 -7.05 -2.56 2.06
N TYR A 157 -7.99 -2.03 2.85
CA TYR A 157 -8.14 -2.39 4.26
C TYR A 157 -8.50 -3.87 4.42
N LEU A 158 -9.44 -4.36 3.62
CA LEU A 158 -9.86 -5.76 3.60
C LEU A 158 -8.73 -6.69 3.14
N LEU A 159 -7.95 -6.26 2.15
CA LEU A 159 -6.84 -7.01 1.55
C LEU A 159 -5.62 -7.09 2.49
N ILE A 160 -5.21 -5.98 3.12
CA ILE A 160 -4.11 -5.97 4.11
C ILE A 160 -4.52 -6.78 5.34
N GLY A 161 -5.77 -6.62 5.79
CA GLY A 161 -6.35 -7.33 6.93
C GLY A 161 -6.81 -8.76 6.63
N PHE A 162 -6.40 -9.36 5.50
CA PHE A 162 -6.91 -10.66 5.07
C PHE A 162 -6.72 -11.76 6.13
N TRP A 163 -5.52 -11.82 6.73
CA TRP A 163 -5.22 -12.69 7.89
C TRP A 163 -5.46 -11.96 9.22
N PHE A 164 -6.69 -11.47 9.43
CA PHE A 164 -7.13 -10.73 10.61
C PHE A 164 -6.89 -11.43 11.95
N THR A 165 -6.70 -12.76 11.96
CA THR A 165 -6.36 -13.53 13.17
C THR A 165 -4.98 -13.16 13.72
N ARG A 166 -4.09 -12.59 12.90
CA ARG A 166 -2.79 -12.08 13.34
C ARG A 166 -2.94 -10.65 13.86
N PRO A 167 -2.56 -10.36 15.12
CA PRO A 167 -2.70 -9.01 15.68
C PRO A 167 -1.83 -7.97 14.96
N ILE A 168 -0.72 -8.40 14.36
CA ILE A 168 0.18 -7.52 13.58
C ILE A 168 -0.51 -7.08 12.29
N ALA A 169 -1.18 -8.00 11.57
CA ALA A 169 -1.92 -7.69 10.35
C ALA A 169 -3.15 -6.82 10.65
N ALA A 170 -3.87 -7.07 11.74
CA ALA A 170 -5.00 -6.26 12.17
C ALA A 170 -4.59 -4.82 12.52
N LYS A 171 -3.45 -4.63 13.20
CA LYS A 171 -2.90 -3.29 13.47
C LYS A 171 -2.44 -2.60 12.18
N ALA A 172 -1.83 -3.36 11.26
CA ALA A 172 -1.36 -2.84 9.99
C ALA A 172 -2.51 -2.34 9.10
N CYS A 173 -3.61 -3.09 8.99
CA CYS A 173 -4.76 -2.67 8.19
C CYS A 173 -5.42 -1.41 8.78
N GLN A 174 -5.59 -1.34 10.11
CA GLN A 174 -6.13 -0.15 10.75
C GLN A 174 -5.22 1.07 10.54
N LYS A 175 -3.90 0.91 10.70
CA LYS A 175 -2.93 1.97 10.44
C LYS A 175 -3.06 2.48 9.01
N ALA A 176 -3.09 1.58 8.02
CA ALA A 176 -3.22 1.95 6.60
C ALA A 176 -4.54 2.66 6.28
N PHE A 177 -5.65 2.21 6.86
CA PHE A 177 -6.94 2.87 6.63
C PHE A 177 -6.97 4.27 7.25
N VAL A 178 -6.53 4.42 8.49
CA VAL A 178 -6.53 5.72 9.18
C VAL A 178 -5.60 6.72 8.50
N THR A 179 -4.38 6.33 8.13
CA THR A 179 -3.45 7.25 7.44
C THR A 179 -3.98 7.70 6.09
N ASN A 180 -4.62 6.81 5.33
CA ASN A 180 -5.26 7.17 4.07
C ASN A 180 -6.46 8.10 4.30
N ARG A 181 -7.28 7.83 5.31
CA ARG A 181 -8.45 8.65 5.63
C ARG A 181 -8.11 10.09 6.02
N VAL A 182 -6.96 10.33 6.64
CA VAL A 182 -6.47 11.69 6.90
C VAL A 182 -6.23 12.46 5.60
N GLY A 183 -5.64 11.81 4.58
CA GLY A 183 -5.49 12.42 3.26
C GLY A 183 -6.81 12.56 2.51
N ASP A 184 -7.67 11.54 2.60
CA ASP A 184 -9.00 11.54 1.97
C ASP A 184 -9.88 12.68 2.52
N PHE A 185 -9.77 13.00 3.82
CA PHE A 185 -10.42 14.17 4.42
C PHE A 185 -9.90 15.50 3.83
N GLY A 186 -8.58 15.62 3.63
CA GLY A 186 -8.01 16.78 2.94
C GLY A 186 -8.52 16.90 1.50
N LEU A 187 -8.58 15.79 0.79
CA LEU A 187 -9.09 15.75 -0.58
C LEU A 187 -10.57 16.15 -0.65
N LEU A 188 -11.41 15.67 0.28
CA LEU A 188 -12.82 16.10 0.37
C LEU A 188 -12.94 17.61 0.59
N LEU A 189 -12.18 18.17 1.53
CA LEU A 189 -12.17 19.62 1.78
C LEU A 189 -11.70 20.40 0.54
N GLY A 190 -10.70 19.89 -0.18
CA GLY A 190 -10.25 20.47 -1.44
C GLY A 190 -11.34 20.48 -2.50
N ILE A 191 -12.07 19.37 -2.68
CA ILE A 191 -13.19 19.27 -3.64
C ILE A 191 -14.28 20.28 -3.30
N LEU A 192 -14.68 20.36 -2.03
CA LEU A 192 -15.69 21.32 -1.58
C LEU A 192 -15.22 22.77 -1.74
N GLY A 193 -13.93 23.03 -1.47
CA GLY A 193 -13.32 24.35 -1.65
C GLY A 193 -13.30 24.81 -3.11
N PHE A 194 -12.98 23.92 -4.06
CA PHE A 194 -13.06 24.26 -5.49
C PHE A 194 -14.51 24.42 -5.96
N TYR A 195 -15.42 23.59 -5.49
CA TYR A 195 -16.85 23.75 -5.79
C TYR A 195 -17.39 25.09 -5.30
N TRP A 196 -16.98 25.57 -4.13
CA TRP A 196 -17.33 26.90 -3.64
C TRP A 196 -16.88 28.02 -4.58
N ILE A 197 -15.75 27.84 -5.27
CA ILE A 197 -15.17 28.84 -6.18
C ILE A 197 -15.80 28.74 -7.58
N THR A 198 -15.93 27.53 -8.14
CA THR A 198 -16.31 27.33 -9.55
C THR A 198 -17.78 26.99 -9.74
N GLY A 199 -18.46 26.44 -8.73
CA GLY A 199 -19.82 25.93 -8.83
C GLY A 199 -19.96 24.62 -9.63
N SER A 200 -18.87 23.99 -10.05
CA SER A 200 -18.87 22.78 -10.88
C SER A 200 -17.88 21.71 -10.39
N PHE A 201 -18.23 20.43 -10.57
CA PHE A 201 -17.36 19.29 -10.25
C PHE A 201 -16.66 18.66 -11.47
N GLU A 202 -17.08 19.05 -12.67
CA GLU A 202 -16.58 18.57 -13.96
C GLU A 202 -15.20 19.15 -14.25
N PHE A 203 -14.26 18.30 -14.69
CA PHE A 203 -12.86 18.73 -14.90
C PHE A 203 -12.75 19.89 -15.90
N ARG A 204 -13.48 19.81 -17.02
CA ARG A 204 -13.40 20.82 -18.10
C ARG A 204 -13.84 22.19 -17.62
N ASP A 205 -15.03 22.25 -17.00
CA ASP A 205 -15.62 23.49 -16.50
C ASP A 205 -14.77 24.07 -15.37
N LEU A 206 -14.31 23.22 -14.46
CA LEU A 206 -13.46 23.61 -13.35
C LEU A 206 -12.15 24.24 -13.82
N PHE A 207 -11.48 23.67 -14.83
CA PHE A 207 -10.25 24.26 -15.38
C PHE A 207 -10.51 25.58 -16.10
N GLN A 208 -11.59 25.68 -16.87
CA GLN A 208 -11.91 26.88 -17.65
C GLN A 208 -12.34 28.05 -16.74
N ILE A 209 -13.23 27.80 -15.79
CA ILE A 209 -13.74 28.84 -14.86
C ILE A 209 -12.62 29.33 -13.97
N LEU A 210 -11.82 28.43 -13.40
CA LEU A 210 -10.71 28.82 -12.52
C LEU A 210 -9.68 29.69 -13.25
N ASN A 211 -9.36 29.37 -14.51
CA ASN A 211 -8.46 30.19 -15.33
C ASN A 211 -8.97 31.61 -15.51
N ASN A 212 -10.25 31.76 -15.83
CA ASN A 212 -10.88 33.07 -16.02
C ASN A 212 -10.93 33.88 -14.71
N LEU A 213 -11.26 33.23 -13.59
CA LEU A 213 -11.32 33.86 -12.27
C LEU A 213 -9.94 34.35 -11.80
N ILE A 214 -8.89 33.56 -12.05
CA ILE A 214 -7.51 33.92 -11.71
C ILE A 214 -7.02 35.05 -12.64
N SER A 215 -7.32 35.01 -13.94
CA SER A 215 -6.92 36.09 -14.86
C SER A 215 -7.58 37.43 -14.53
N ASN A 216 -8.81 37.40 -14.02
CA ASN A 216 -9.55 38.60 -13.62
C ASN A 216 -9.24 39.07 -12.19
N ASN A 217 -8.42 38.32 -11.43
CA ASN A 217 -8.13 38.55 -10.01
C ASN A 217 -9.38 38.61 -9.11
N GLU A 218 -10.45 37.89 -9.44
CA GLU A 218 -11.71 37.89 -8.68
C GLU A 218 -11.62 37.03 -7.41
N VAL A 219 -10.66 36.10 -7.34
CA VAL A 219 -10.51 35.15 -6.23
C VAL A 219 -9.16 35.38 -5.53
N ASN A 220 -9.15 35.26 -4.20
CA ASN A 220 -7.91 35.33 -3.43
C ASN A 220 -7.00 34.13 -3.76
N PHE A 221 -5.83 34.43 -4.33
CA PHE A 221 -4.84 33.43 -4.72
C PHE A 221 -4.38 32.54 -3.56
N LEU A 222 -4.28 33.07 -2.33
CA LEU A 222 -3.93 32.28 -1.15
C LEU A 222 -4.99 31.21 -0.85
N PHE A 223 -6.27 31.54 -0.98
CA PHE A 223 -7.36 30.59 -0.75
C PHE A 223 -7.33 29.47 -1.79
N VAL A 224 -7.12 29.81 -3.07
CA VAL A 224 -6.97 28.82 -4.15
C VAL A 224 -5.77 27.91 -3.91
N THR A 225 -4.62 28.45 -3.48
CA THR A 225 -3.45 27.63 -3.15
C THR A 225 -3.73 26.67 -2.00
N LEU A 226 -4.47 27.10 -0.97
CA LEU A 226 -4.85 26.25 0.16
C LEU A 226 -5.78 25.12 -0.29
N CYS A 227 -6.79 25.41 -1.13
CA CYS A 227 -7.65 24.38 -1.73
C CYS A 227 -6.85 23.38 -2.57
N ALA A 228 -5.86 23.83 -3.34
CA ALA A 228 -4.99 22.97 -4.12
C ALA A 228 -4.09 22.08 -3.25
N VAL A 229 -3.53 22.61 -2.15
CA VAL A 229 -2.74 21.82 -1.17
C VAL A 229 -3.63 20.76 -0.50
N LEU A 230 -4.88 21.10 -0.17
CA LEU A 230 -5.83 20.14 0.40
C LEU A 230 -6.20 19.03 -0.58
N LEU A 231 -6.46 19.35 -1.87
CA LEU A 231 -6.63 18.32 -2.91
C LEU A 231 -5.41 17.41 -3.01
N PHE A 232 -4.21 17.99 -2.98
CA PHE A 232 -2.96 17.24 -3.04
C PHE A 232 -2.74 16.32 -1.82
N ALA A 233 -3.29 16.66 -0.65
CA ALA A 233 -3.18 15.82 0.55
C ALA A 233 -3.72 14.39 0.35
N GLY A 234 -4.75 14.22 -0.48
CA GLY A 234 -5.23 12.89 -0.87
C GLY A 234 -4.17 12.10 -1.64
N ALA A 235 -3.54 12.73 -2.63
CA ALA A 235 -2.47 12.12 -3.41
C ALA A 235 -1.28 11.72 -2.54
N ILE A 236 -0.88 12.57 -1.58
CA ILE A 236 0.19 12.29 -0.60
C ILE A 236 -0.09 10.99 0.14
N ALA A 237 -1.32 10.79 0.63
CA ALA A 237 -1.65 9.62 1.43
C ALA A 237 -1.62 8.31 0.63
N LYS A 238 -2.31 8.25 -0.51
CA LYS A 238 -2.40 7.03 -1.33
C LYS A 238 -1.10 6.65 -2.00
N SER A 239 -0.31 7.62 -2.46
CA SER A 239 1.00 7.35 -3.07
C SER A 239 2.13 7.25 -2.05
N ALA A 240 1.80 7.21 -0.74
CA ALA A 240 2.74 7.05 0.37
C ALA A 240 3.90 8.06 0.33
N GLN A 241 3.57 9.33 0.11
CA GLN A 241 4.52 10.42 0.15
C GLN A 241 4.73 10.90 1.59
N PHE A 242 5.76 11.69 1.79
CA PHE A 242 6.01 12.39 3.03
C PHE A 242 4.92 13.45 3.19
N PRO A 243 4.23 13.52 4.34
CA PRO A 243 4.53 12.81 5.59
C PRO A 243 3.80 11.45 5.76
N LEU A 244 2.72 11.18 5.02
CA LEU A 244 1.80 10.04 5.22
C LEU A 244 2.24 8.68 4.62
N HIS A 245 3.53 8.34 4.67
CA HIS A 245 4.09 7.12 4.06
C HIS A 245 4.11 5.88 4.99
N VAL A 246 3.85 6.10 6.27
CA VAL A 246 4.10 5.16 7.39
C VAL A 246 3.35 3.82 7.27
N TRP A 247 2.28 3.78 6.47
CA TRP A 247 1.46 2.57 6.30
C TRP A 247 2.03 1.58 5.29
N LEU A 248 2.81 2.06 4.31
CA LEU A 248 3.27 1.29 3.16
C LEU A 248 4.14 0.07 3.55
N PRO A 249 5.09 0.17 4.50
CA PRO A 249 5.91 -0.98 4.92
C PRO A 249 5.11 -2.02 5.71
N ASP A 250 4.07 -1.60 6.43
CA ASP A 250 3.23 -2.49 7.25
C ASP A 250 2.15 -3.18 6.40
N ALA A 251 1.77 -2.60 5.25
CA ALA A 251 0.92 -3.25 4.25
C ALA A 251 1.50 -4.59 3.76
N MET A 252 2.82 -4.79 3.91
CA MET A 252 3.52 -6.03 3.57
C MET A 252 3.15 -7.22 4.47
N GLU A 253 2.38 -7.04 5.54
CA GLU A 253 1.83 -8.15 6.32
C GLU A 253 0.75 -8.94 5.55
N GLY A 254 0.15 -8.33 4.52
CA GLY A 254 -0.75 -9.00 3.60
C GLY A 254 -0.06 -10.09 2.75
N PRO A 255 -0.84 -10.97 2.10
CA PRO A 255 -0.32 -11.95 1.15
C PRO A 255 0.39 -11.27 -0.04
N THR A 256 1.41 -11.93 -0.58
CA THR A 256 2.29 -11.35 -1.61
C THR A 256 1.60 -10.95 -2.92
N PRO A 257 0.55 -11.64 -3.42
CA PRO A 257 -0.09 -11.19 -4.66
C PRO A 257 -0.81 -9.84 -4.48
N ILE A 258 -1.30 -9.55 -3.27
CA ILE A 258 -1.87 -8.24 -2.93
C ILE A 258 -0.81 -7.16 -3.00
N SER A 259 0.38 -7.40 -2.43
CA SER A 259 1.48 -6.43 -2.53
C SER A 259 1.89 -6.15 -3.97
N ALA A 260 1.87 -7.14 -4.86
CA ALA A 260 2.11 -6.90 -6.28
C ALA A 260 1.06 -5.95 -6.87
N LEU A 261 -0.23 -6.18 -6.61
CA LEU A 261 -1.31 -5.37 -7.19
C LEU A 261 -1.35 -3.94 -6.62
N ILE A 262 -1.23 -3.78 -5.29
CA ILE A 262 -1.29 -2.48 -4.59
C ILE A 262 -0.15 -1.56 -5.04
N HIS A 263 1.07 -2.10 -5.16
CA HIS A 263 2.27 -1.30 -5.38
C HIS A 263 2.64 -1.11 -6.86
N ALA A 264 2.16 -1.98 -7.75
CA ALA A 264 2.44 -1.86 -9.17
C ALA A 264 1.45 -0.95 -9.89
N ALA A 265 0.14 -1.20 -9.77
CA ALA A 265 -0.83 -0.68 -10.74
C ALA A 265 -2.02 0.10 -10.14
N THR A 266 -2.30 -0.03 -8.84
CA THR A 266 -3.62 0.37 -8.29
C THR A 266 -3.53 1.50 -7.25
N MET A 267 -3.61 1.17 -5.96
CA MET A 267 -3.76 2.13 -4.87
C MET A 267 -2.69 3.22 -4.88
N VAL A 268 -1.45 2.80 -5.08
CA VAL A 268 -0.31 3.72 -5.03
C VAL A 268 -0.24 4.59 -6.30
N ALA A 269 -0.63 4.02 -7.44
CA ALA A 269 -0.73 4.75 -8.71
C ALA A 269 -1.92 5.73 -8.73
N ALA A 270 -2.97 5.50 -7.94
CA ALA A 270 -4.12 6.40 -7.85
C ALA A 270 -3.72 7.83 -7.42
N GLY A 271 -2.73 7.96 -6.53
CA GLY A 271 -2.16 9.26 -6.14
C GLY A 271 -1.57 10.02 -7.32
N ILE A 272 -0.72 9.34 -8.11
CA ILE A 272 -0.08 9.92 -9.29
C ILE A 272 -1.12 10.23 -10.38
N PHE A 273 -2.09 9.33 -10.57
CA PHE A 273 -3.19 9.52 -11.51
C PHE A 273 -4.01 10.79 -11.20
N LEU A 274 -4.35 11.01 -9.92
CA LEU A 274 -5.07 12.23 -9.51
C LEU A 274 -4.26 13.48 -9.84
N VAL A 275 -2.97 13.48 -9.53
CA VAL A 275 -2.11 14.65 -9.80
C VAL A 275 -1.93 14.87 -11.30
N ALA A 276 -1.73 13.80 -12.07
CA ALA A 276 -1.63 13.86 -13.52
C ALA A 276 -2.92 14.40 -14.17
N ARG A 277 -4.09 14.00 -13.67
CA ARG A 277 -5.39 14.48 -14.14
C ARG A 277 -5.66 15.94 -13.77
N LEU A 278 -5.23 16.37 -12.59
CA LEU A 278 -5.38 17.75 -12.10
C LEU A 278 -4.19 18.66 -12.48
N LEU A 279 -3.25 18.16 -13.27
CA LEU A 279 -2.10 18.92 -13.73
C LEU A 279 -2.50 20.24 -14.43
N PRO A 280 -3.54 20.30 -15.29
CA PRO A 280 -4.02 21.57 -15.84
C PRO A 280 -4.39 22.60 -14.78
N LEU A 281 -4.93 22.19 -13.63
CA LEU A 281 -5.24 23.08 -12.51
C LEU A 281 -3.97 23.51 -11.77
N PHE A 282 -3.05 22.58 -11.52
CA PHE A 282 -1.85 22.88 -10.75
C PHE A 282 -0.89 23.83 -11.48
N ILE A 283 -0.84 23.78 -12.81
CA ILE A 283 0.01 24.67 -13.62
C ILE A 283 -0.36 26.16 -13.43
N VAL A 284 -1.65 26.43 -13.27
CA VAL A 284 -2.17 27.79 -13.07
C VAL A 284 -1.74 28.35 -11.71
N ILE A 285 -1.39 27.47 -10.78
CA ILE A 285 -1.03 27.78 -9.41
C ILE A 285 0.45 27.38 -9.18
N PRO A 286 1.44 28.22 -9.51
CA PRO A 286 2.86 27.83 -9.46
C PRO A 286 3.35 27.36 -8.08
N HIS A 287 2.79 27.88 -6.98
CA HIS A 287 3.20 27.47 -5.63
C HIS A 287 2.89 26.00 -5.32
N ILE A 288 1.78 25.44 -5.82
CA ILE A 288 1.47 24.03 -5.58
C ILE A 288 2.40 23.13 -6.40
N MET A 289 2.78 23.50 -7.63
CA MET A 289 3.76 22.75 -8.42
C MET A 289 5.11 22.61 -7.68
N ASN A 290 5.61 23.72 -7.13
CA ASN A 290 6.84 23.71 -6.31
C ASN A 290 6.68 22.89 -5.02
N PHE A 291 5.48 22.88 -4.42
CA PHE A 291 5.20 22.07 -3.24
C PHE A 291 5.18 20.56 -3.57
N ILE A 292 4.60 20.19 -4.73
CA ILE A 292 4.58 18.81 -5.24
C ILE A 292 6.01 18.32 -5.49
N SER A 293 6.84 19.12 -6.17
CA SER A 293 8.23 18.77 -6.46
C SER A 293 9.08 18.65 -5.18
N LEU A 294 8.88 19.55 -4.21
CA LEU A 294 9.54 19.49 -2.90
C LEU A 294 9.16 18.23 -2.11
N ILE A 295 7.89 17.85 -2.09
CA ILE A 295 7.47 16.61 -1.43
C ILE A 295 8.03 15.39 -2.15
N GLY A 296 8.02 15.40 -3.49
CA GLY A 296 8.62 14.36 -4.32
C GLY A 296 10.10 14.15 -4.03
N ILE A 297 10.92 15.21 -3.96
CA ILE A 297 12.36 15.04 -3.72
C ILE A 297 12.66 14.50 -2.30
N ILE A 298 11.89 14.96 -1.30
CA ILE A 298 12.02 14.47 0.08
C ILE A 298 11.69 12.97 0.15
N THR A 299 10.67 12.51 -0.59
CA THR A 299 10.25 11.10 -0.56
C THR A 299 11.19 10.19 -1.31
N VAL A 300 11.76 10.64 -2.42
CA VAL A 300 12.83 9.93 -3.13
C VAL A 300 13.98 9.63 -2.17
N PHE A 301 14.45 10.65 -1.45
CA PHE A 301 15.57 10.52 -0.52
C PHE A 301 15.23 9.66 0.70
N LEU A 302 14.08 9.91 1.35
CA LEU A 302 13.63 9.12 2.50
C LEU A 302 13.43 7.65 2.12
N GLY A 303 12.72 7.35 1.03
CA GLY A 303 12.48 5.96 0.60
C GLY A 303 13.79 5.20 0.33
N ALA A 304 14.76 5.84 -0.31
CA ALA A 304 16.05 5.22 -0.61
C ALA A 304 16.88 4.92 0.66
N THR A 305 16.96 5.87 1.61
CA THR A 305 17.72 5.68 2.85
C THR A 305 17.09 4.63 3.77
N LEU A 306 15.76 4.59 3.86
CA LEU A 306 15.03 3.60 4.67
C LEU A 306 15.13 2.17 4.14
N ALA A 307 15.37 1.98 2.84
CA ALA A 307 15.53 0.66 2.23
C ALA A 307 16.90 -0.01 2.55
N LEU A 308 17.94 0.77 2.86
CA LEU A 308 19.33 0.31 2.97
C LEU A 308 19.57 -0.80 4.00
N ALA A 309 18.93 -0.75 5.17
CA ALA A 309 19.16 -1.69 6.27
C ALA A 309 17.99 -2.68 6.50
N GLN A 310 16.97 -2.67 5.63
CA GLN A 310 15.82 -3.58 5.80
C GLN A 310 16.25 -5.04 5.68
N LYS A 311 15.66 -5.90 6.52
CA LYS A 311 15.89 -7.35 6.54
C LYS A 311 14.80 -8.13 5.81
N ASP A 312 13.59 -7.61 5.77
CA ASP A 312 12.46 -8.27 5.11
C ASP A 312 12.44 -7.92 3.62
N ILE A 313 12.41 -8.93 2.74
CA ILE A 313 12.45 -8.76 1.28
C ILE A 313 11.30 -7.87 0.79
N LYS A 314 10.07 -8.13 1.27
CA LYS A 314 8.87 -7.36 0.91
C LYS A 314 8.94 -5.91 1.37
N ARG A 315 9.44 -5.65 2.58
CA ARG A 315 9.55 -4.27 3.10
C ARG A 315 10.62 -3.47 2.37
N GLY A 316 11.74 -4.12 2.02
CA GLY A 316 12.74 -3.52 1.13
C GLY A 316 12.12 -3.11 -0.21
N LEU A 317 11.31 -3.98 -0.81
CA LEU A 317 10.57 -3.67 -2.02
C LEU A 317 9.52 -2.56 -1.82
N ALA A 318 8.83 -2.49 -0.68
CA ALA A 318 7.88 -1.41 -0.39
C ALA A 318 8.57 -0.03 -0.31
N TYR A 319 9.69 0.11 0.40
CA TYR A 319 10.44 1.39 0.41
C TYR A 319 11.00 1.75 -0.96
N SER A 320 11.38 0.75 -1.74
CA SER A 320 11.76 0.98 -3.13
C SER A 320 10.60 1.39 -4.04
N THR A 321 9.34 1.22 -3.62
CA THR A 321 8.19 1.79 -4.33
C THR A 321 7.98 3.24 -3.91
N MET A 322 8.07 3.53 -2.62
CA MET A 322 8.03 4.89 -2.08
C MET A 322 9.01 5.84 -2.81
N SER A 323 10.27 5.40 -3.01
CA SER A 323 11.26 6.22 -3.72
C SER A 323 10.91 6.44 -5.20
N GLN A 324 10.41 5.42 -5.90
CA GLN A 324 10.10 5.50 -7.34
C GLN A 324 8.86 6.35 -7.62
N LEU A 325 7.87 6.30 -6.74
CA LEU A 325 6.70 7.20 -6.84
C LEU A 325 7.10 8.63 -6.52
N GLY A 326 8.07 8.82 -5.61
CA GLY A 326 8.68 10.12 -5.38
C GLY A 326 9.28 10.69 -6.66
N TYR A 327 9.96 9.88 -7.49
CA TYR A 327 10.45 10.32 -8.80
C TYR A 327 9.31 10.72 -9.74
N MET A 328 8.21 9.97 -9.75
CA MET A 328 7.03 10.32 -10.56
C MET A 328 6.37 11.61 -10.08
N MET A 329 6.28 11.83 -8.77
CA MET A 329 5.71 13.05 -8.19
C MET A 329 6.63 14.26 -8.42
N LEU A 330 7.95 14.06 -8.36
CA LEU A 330 8.93 15.07 -8.74
C LEU A 330 8.75 15.46 -10.22
N ALA A 331 8.64 14.49 -11.13
CA ALA A 331 8.38 14.73 -12.56
C ALA A 331 7.10 15.54 -12.81
N LEU A 332 5.99 15.16 -12.15
CA LEU A 332 4.74 15.92 -12.24
C LEU A 332 4.87 17.33 -11.65
N GLY A 333 5.58 17.50 -10.54
CA GLY A 333 5.83 18.81 -9.90
C GLY A 333 6.74 19.73 -10.73
N MET A 334 7.64 19.18 -11.54
CA MET A 334 8.43 19.93 -12.52
C MET A 334 7.65 20.27 -13.80
N GLY A 335 6.45 19.70 -13.97
CA GLY A 335 5.62 19.88 -15.16
C GLY A 335 6.02 19.00 -16.34
N SER A 336 6.72 17.88 -16.08
CA SER A 336 7.01 16.84 -17.08
C SER A 336 6.00 15.71 -16.98
N TYR A 337 4.88 15.88 -17.69
CA TYR A 337 3.77 14.93 -17.69
C TYR A 337 4.14 13.62 -18.39
N ARG A 338 4.86 13.71 -19.52
CA ARG A 338 5.27 12.54 -20.32
C ARG A 338 6.15 11.59 -19.51
N SER A 339 7.24 12.11 -18.91
CA SER A 339 8.24 11.26 -18.24
C SER A 339 7.65 10.58 -17.00
N ALA A 340 6.78 11.29 -16.25
CA ALA A 340 6.06 10.72 -15.11
C ALA A 340 5.19 9.51 -15.47
N LEU A 341 4.37 9.63 -16.51
CA LEU A 341 3.48 8.54 -16.94
C LEU A 341 4.24 7.39 -17.59
N PHE A 342 5.28 7.71 -18.37
CA PHE A 342 6.14 6.68 -18.93
C PHE A 342 6.87 5.88 -17.83
N HIS A 343 7.33 6.58 -16.78
CA HIS A 343 7.89 5.91 -15.61
C HIS A 343 6.84 5.08 -14.87
N LEU A 344 5.60 5.55 -14.74
CA LEU A 344 4.50 4.77 -14.15
C LEU A 344 4.28 3.43 -14.89
N ILE A 345 4.23 3.44 -16.23
CA ILE A 345 4.05 2.22 -17.05
C ILE A 345 5.21 1.24 -16.81
N THR A 346 6.45 1.72 -16.96
CA THR A 346 7.66 0.87 -16.85
C THR A 346 7.87 0.35 -15.41
N HIS A 347 7.56 1.16 -14.41
CA HIS A 347 7.59 0.80 -13.00
C HIS A 347 6.54 -0.27 -12.64
N ALA A 348 5.32 -0.17 -13.15
CA ALA A 348 4.25 -1.12 -12.83
C ALA A 348 4.66 -2.56 -13.18
N TYR A 349 5.16 -2.79 -14.40
CA TYR A 349 5.58 -4.13 -14.82
C TYR A 349 6.81 -4.64 -14.06
N SER A 350 7.81 -3.78 -13.84
CA SER A 350 9.02 -4.16 -13.09
C SER A 350 8.73 -4.47 -11.61
N LYS A 351 7.85 -3.70 -10.96
CA LYS A 351 7.41 -4.00 -9.59
C LYS A 351 6.54 -5.23 -9.49
N ALA A 352 5.59 -5.42 -10.41
CA ALA A 352 4.79 -6.64 -10.45
C ALA A 352 5.70 -7.88 -10.53
N LEU A 353 6.71 -7.83 -11.41
CA LEU A 353 7.71 -8.89 -11.56
C LEU A 353 8.48 -9.14 -10.26
N LEU A 354 8.94 -8.08 -9.59
CA LEU A 354 9.71 -8.18 -8.34
C LEU A 354 8.88 -8.69 -7.15
N PHE A 355 7.63 -8.24 -7.00
CA PHE A 355 6.77 -8.70 -5.91
C PHE A 355 6.33 -10.15 -6.12
N LEU A 356 5.93 -10.54 -7.33
CA LEU A 356 5.59 -11.94 -7.63
C LEU A 356 6.83 -12.86 -7.54
N GLY A 357 7.99 -12.38 -8.01
CA GLY A 357 9.28 -13.04 -7.81
C GLY A 357 9.60 -13.22 -6.33
N SER A 358 9.46 -12.18 -5.50
CA SER A 358 9.63 -12.31 -4.05
C SER A 358 8.64 -13.28 -3.41
N GLY A 359 7.40 -13.33 -3.92
CA GLY A 359 6.38 -14.28 -3.48
C GLY A 359 6.77 -15.73 -3.73
N SER A 360 7.37 -16.01 -4.89
CA SER A 360 7.86 -17.36 -5.22
C SER A 360 9.03 -17.79 -4.32
N VAL A 361 9.93 -16.85 -3.99
CA VAL A 361 11.03 -17.06 -3.04
C VAL A 361 10.49 -17.29 -1.62
N ILE A 362 9.48 -16.54 -1.20
CA ILE A 362 8.85 -16.73 0.11
C ILE A 362 8.18 -18.10 0.17
N HIS A 363 7.42 -18.48 -0.85
CA HIS A 363 6.76 -19.78 -0.91
C HIS A 363 7.77 -20.95 -0.89
N SER A 364 8.89 -20.84 -1.61
CA SER A 364 9.94 -21.87 -1.56
C SER A 364 10.60 -21.94 -0.18
N MET A 365 10.82 -20.79 0.48
CA MET A 365 11.37 -20.74 1.85
C MET A 365 10.42 -21.21 2.94
N GLU A 366 9.11 -21.07 2.75
CA GLU A 366 8.10 -21.56 3.69
C GLU A 366 8.16 -23.09 3.86
N THR A 367 8.58 -23.82 2.83
CA THR A 367 8.76 -25.28 2.88
C THR A 367 9.88 -25.71 3.83
N LEU A 368 10.88 -24.85 4.05
CA LEU A 368 12.04 -25.13 4.92
C LEU A 368 11.88 -24.54 6.32
N VAL A 369 11.51 -23.27 6.40
CA VAL A 369 11.56 -22.48 7.64
C VAL A 369 10.20 -22.43 8.35
N GLY A 370 9.15 -22.90 7.66
CA GLY A 370 7.76 -22.86 8.10
C GLY A 370 7.09 -21.51 7.84
N TYR A 371 5.78 -21.50 8.01
CA TYR A 371 4.89 -20.37 7.74
C TYR A 371 4.97 -19.30 8.86
N CYS A 372 6.09 -18.58 8.92
CA CYS A 372 6.29 -17.44 9.82
C CYS A 372 6.88 -16.26 9.05
N PRO A 373 6.15 -15.14 8.86
CA PRO A 373 6.62 -13.98 8.10
C PRO A 373 8.00 -13.48 8.51
N LYS A 374 8.27 -13.41 9.82
CA LYS A 374 9.56 -12.97 10.39
C LYS A 374 10.75 -13.84 9.98
N LYS A 375 10.50 -15.08 9.54
CA LYS A 375 11.54 -16.00 9.11
C LYS A 375 11.53 -16.20 7.60
N SER A 376 10.39 -16.52 7.00
CA SER A 376 10.29 -16.79 5.56
C SER A 376 10.60 -15.58 4.67
N GLN A 377 10.39 -14.35 5.17
CA GLN A 377 10.65 -13.11 4.43
C GLN A 377 12.01 -12.50 4.73
N ASN A 378 12.75 -13.03 5.71
CA ASN A 378 13.98 -12.44 6.19
C ASN A 378 15.17 -12.86 5.32
N MET A 379 15.77 -11.88 4.62
CA MET A 379 16.89 -12.10 3.70
C MET A 379 18.13 -12.69 4.38
N VAL A 380 18.30 -12.48 5.70
CA VAL A 380 19.44 -13.04 6.44
C VAL A 380 19.43 -14.57 6.45
N LEU A 381 18.24 -15.17 6.44
CA LEU A 381 18.06 -16.63 6.39
C LEU A 381 18.11 -17.19 4.96
N MET A 382 18.12 -16.32 3.96
CA MET A 382 18.21 -16.68 2.54
C MET A 382 19.68 -16.87 2.12
N GLY A 383 19.95 -16.72 0.82
CA GLY A 383 21.27 -16.94 0.22
C GLY A 383 21.35 -18.29 -0.48
N GLY A 384 22.16 -18.38 -1.52
CA GLY A 384 22.41 -19.63 -2.26
C GLY A 384 21.19 -20.24 -2.98
N LEU A 385 20.11 -19.47 -3.18
CA LEU A 385 18.92 -19.91 -3.91
C LEU A 385 19.17 -20.05 -5.42
N THR A 386 20.30 -19.57 -5.95
CA THR A 386 20.63 -19.65 -7.38
C THR A 386 20.48 -21.04 -8.00
N LYS A 387 20.85 -22.09 -7.26
CA LYS A 387 20.83 -23.48 -7.75
C LYS A 387 19.45 -24.11 -7.71
N HIS A 388 18.55 -23.58 -6.88
CA HIS A 388 17.30 -24.21 -6.51
C HIS A 388 16.09 -23.57 -7.20
N VAL A 389 16.18 -22.28 -7.51
CA VAL A 389 15.09 -21.46 -8.05
C VAL A 389 15.61 -20.62 -9.24
N PRO A 390 16.12 -21.24 -10.33
CA PRO A 390 16.78 -20.53 -11.43
C PRO A 390 15.84 -19.60 -12.24
N ILE A 391 14.58 -19.96 -12.42
CA ILE A 391 13.65 -19.16 -13.25
C ILE A 391 13.32 -17.87 -12.49
N THR A 392 12.97 -18.01 -11.22
CA THR A 392 12.68 -16.89 -10.33
C THR A 392 13.92 -16.04 -10.01
N LYS A 393 15.12 -16.63 -9.99
CA LYS A 393 16.38 -15.87 -9.96
C LYS A 393 16.49 -14.93 -11.16
N ASN A 394 16.37 -15.47 -12.37
CA ASN A 394 16.57 -14.68 -13.60
C ASN A 394 15.49 -13.61 -13.75
N SER A 395 14.25 -13.93 -13.41
CA SER A 395 13.15 -12.97 -13.44
C SER A 395 13.34 -11.82 -12.44
N PHE A 396 13.70 -12.15 -11.20
CA PHE A 396 13.97 -11.15 -10.17
C PHE A 396 15.19 -10.29 -10.55
N PHE A 397 16.23 -10.90 -11.13
CA PHE A 397 17.41 -10.18 -11.62
C PHE A 397 17.04 -9.15 -12.70
N LEU A 398 16.29 -9.55 -13.73
CA LEU A 398 15.83 -8.63 -14.78
C LEU A 398 14.98 -7.49 -14.21
N GLY A 399 14.10 -7.78 -13.25
CA GLY A 399 13.34 -6.77 -12.52
C GLY A 399 14.24 -5.79 -11.74
N THR A 400 15.30 -6.30 -11.08
CA THR A 400 16.25 -5.47 -10.33
C THR A 400 17.03 -4.55 -11.26
N LEU A 401 17.58 -5.08 -12.36
CA LEU A 401 18.33 -4.29 -13.34
C LEU A 401 17.45 -3.22 -14.01
N SER A 402 16.18 -3.56 -14.27
CA SER A 402 15.22 -2.61 -14.83
C SER A 402 15.05 -1.41 -13.90
N LEU A 403 14.72 -1.62 -12.62
CA LEU A 403 14.61 -0.52 -11.64
C LEU A 403 15.91 0.26 -11.39
N CYS A 404 17.07 -0.38 -11.54
CA CYS A 404 18.37 0.30 -11.44
C CYS A 404 18.56 1.32 -12.57
N GLY A 405 17.87 1.15 -13.70
CA GLY A 405 18.02 1.99 -14.89
C GLY A 405 19.19 1.56 -15.77
N ILE A 406 19.41 0.25 -15.93
CA ILE A 406 20.48 -0.26 -16.81
C ILE A 406 19.94 -0.46 -18.24
N PRO A 407 20.60 0.07 -19.29
CA PRO A 407 20.24 -0.20 -20.67
C PRO A 407 20.46 -1.68 -21.02
N PRO A 408 19.55 -2.36 -21.75
CA PRO A 408 18.42 -1.83 -22.53
C PRO A 408 17.04 -1.88 -21.84
N LEU A 409 16.96 -2.06 -20.52
CA LEU A 409 15.71 -2.40 -19.83
C LEU A 409 14.74 -1.21 -19.70
N ALA A 410 13.46 -1.51 -19.47
CA ALA A 410 12.37 -0.54 -19.60
C ALA A 410 12.51 0.74 -18.74
N CYS A 411 12.90 0.65 -17.46
CA CYS A 411 12.94 1.84 -16.61
C CYS A 411 14.19 2.72 -16.85
N PHE A 412 15.16 2.30 -17.69
CA PHE A 412 16.27 3.18 -18.09
C PHE A 412 15.72 4.40 -18.83
N TRP A 413 14.95 4.17 -19.89
CA TRP A 413 14.39 5.22 -20.75
C TRP A 413 13.56 6.24 -19.96
N SER A 414 12.72 5.78 -19.04
CA SER A 414 11.84 6.67 -18.28
C SER A 414 12.53 7.41 -17.14
N LYS A 415 13.48 6.76 -16.46
CA LYS A 415 14.17 7.35 -15.31
C LYS A 415 15.24 8.36 -15.74
N ASP A 416 15.89 8.11 -16.88
CA ASP A 416 16.88 9.02 -17.46
C ASP A 416 16.23 10.35 -17.86
N GLU A 417 15.05 10.32 -18.50
CA GLU A 417 14.25 11.52 -18.81
C GLU A 417 13.94 12.34 -17.55
N ILE A 418 13.48 11.71 -16.46
CA ILE A 418 13.19 12.42 -15.20
C ILE A 418 14.44 13.07 -14.60
N LEU A 419 15.59 12.38 -14.67
CA LEU A 419 16.85 12.91 -14.17
C LEU A 419 17.33 14.10 -15.02
N ASN A 420 17.17 14.04 -16.33
CA ASN A 420 17.49 15.17 -17.20
C ASN A 420 16.58 16.37 -16.95
N ASP A 421 15.26 16.15 -16.88
CA ASP A 421 14.27 17.17 -16.53
C ASP A 421 14.59 17.85 -15.20
N SER A 422 15.14 17.09 -14.23
CA SER A 422 15.54 17.64 -12.94
C SER A 422 16.72 18.60 -13.01
N TRP A 423 17.69 18.37 -13.90
CA TRP A 423 18.80 19.29 -14.15
C TRP A 423 18.32 20.60 -14.77
N LEU A 424 17.34 20.53 -15.68
CA LEU A 424 16.71 21.71 -16.28
C LEU A 424 15.90 22.51 -15.25
N TYR A 425 15.24 21.84 -14.29
CA TYR A 425 14.44 22.51 -13.28
C TYR A 425 15.28 23.16 -12.17
N SER A 426 16.15 22.40 -11.48
CA SER A 426 17.09 22.98 -10.52
C SER A 426 18.27 22.03 -10.21
N PRO A 427 19.51 22.54 -10.12
CA PRO A 427 20.68 21.69 -9.90
C PRO A 427 20.65 21.00 -8.52
N PHE A 428 20.06 21.63 -7.50
CA PHE A 428 19.95 21.03 -6.17
C PHE A 428 19.04 19.79 -6.17
N PHE A 429 17.88 19.85 -6.84
CA PHE A 429 16.98 18.70 -6.94
C PHE A 429 17.63 17.60 -7.77
N ALA A 430 18.33 17.97 -8.85
CA ALA A 430 19.06 17.03 -9.69
C ALA A 430 20.14 16.26 -8.93
N ILE A 431 20.96 16.94 -8.12
CA ILE A 431 22.01 16.29 -7.32
C ILE A 431 21.39 15.26 -6.36
N ILE A 432 20.30 15.61 -5.67
CA ILE A 432 19.61 14.69 -4.77
C ILE A 432 19.04 13.51 -5.57
N ALA A 433 18.29 13.78 -6.65
CA ALA A 433 17.67 12.76 -7.49
C ALA A 433 18.69 11.78 -8.12
N TRP A 434 19.86 12.28 -8.50
CA TRP A 434 20.95 11.47 -9.05
C TRP A 434 21.65 10.63 -7.98
N SER A 435 21.94 11.23 -6.81
CA SER A 435 22.51 10.50 -5.67
C SER A 435 21.61 9.35 -5.22
N THR A 436 20.30 9.57 -5.22
CA THR A 436 19.32 8.55 -4.87
C THR A 436 19.22 7.50 -5.97
N ALA A 437 19.46 7.81 -7.24
CA ALA A 437 19.49 6.81 -8.30
C ALA A 437 20.61 5.79 -8.05
N GLY A 438 21.79 6.24 -7.61
CA GLY A 438 22.86 5.36 -7.13
C GLY A 438 22.45 4.53 -5.91
N LEU A 439 21.76 5.12 -4.92
CA LEU A 439 21.23 4.39 -3.77
C LEU A 439 20.18 3.33 -4.16
N THR A 440 19.34 3.63 -5.16
CA THR A 440 18.36 2.66 -5.68
C THR A 440 19.02 1.43 -6.27
N ALA A 441 20.07 1.66 -7.05
CA ALA A 441 20.91 0.60 -7.59
C ALA A 441 21.56 -0.23 -6.47
N PHE A 442 22.09 0.44 -5.44
CA PHE A 442 22.72 -0.21 -4.30
C PHE A 442 21.75 -1.13 -3.53
N TYR A 443 20.61 -0.62 -3.05
CA TYR A 443 19.73 -1.44 -2.21
C TYR A 443 19.02 -2.54 -3.02
N MET A 444 18.71 -2.33 -4.30
CA MET A 444 18.11 -3.37 -5.15
C MET A 444 19.10 -4.50 -5.39
N CYS A 445 20.35 -4.17 -5.69
CA CYS A 445 21.42 -5.14 -5.85
C CYS A 445 21.71 -5.89 -4.53
N ARG A 446 21.71 -5.19 -3.39
CA ARG A 446 21.80 -5.81 -2.05
C ARG A 446 20.71 -6.84 -1.82
N ILE A 447 19.45 -6.52 -2.13
CA ILE A 447 18.33 -7.47 -1.97
C ILE A 447 18.60 -8.71 -2.83
N TYR A 448 18.97 -8.53 -4.11
CA TYR A 448 19.27 -9.65 -5.00
C TYR A 448 20.42 -10.55 -4.51
N LEU A 449 21.54 -9.95 -4.10
CA LEU A 449 22.74 -10.67 -3.67
C LEU A 449 22.46 -11.47 -2.39
N LEU A 450 21.78 -10.87 -1.42
CA LEU A 450 21.45 -11.55 -0.15
C LEU A 450 20.43 -12.68 -0.33
N THR A 451 19.53 -12.59 -1.31
CA THR A 451 18.50 -13.61 -1.52
C THR A 451 19.03 -14.78 -2.33
N PHE A 452 19.72 -14.51 -3.44
CA PHE A 452 20.08 -15.56 -4.41
C PHE A 452 21.51 -16.04 -4.27
N GLU A 453 22.49 -15.15 -4.12
CA GLU A 453 23.91 -15.51 -4.11
C GLU A 453 24.37 -15.98 -2.71
N GLY A 454 25.55 -16.58 -2.62
CA GLY A 454 26.10 -17.09 -1.35
C GLY A 454 25.65 -18.50 -0.97
N HIS A 455 25.61 -18.77 0.34
CA HIS A 455 25.21 -20.05 0.89
C HIS A 455 23.83 -19.95 1.56
N LEU A 456 23.10 -21.06 1.57
CA LEU A 456 21.82 -21.16 2.28
C LEU A 456 22.06 -21.08 3.79
N ASN A 457 21.65 -19.97 4.41
CA ASN A 457 21.93 -19.67 5.82
C ASN A 457 20.98 -20.37 6.81
N VAL A 458 19.93 -21.04 6.34
CA VAL A 458 18.91 -21.72 7.17
C VAL A 458 19.55 -22.73 8.14
N ASN A 459 20.60 -23.44 7.72
CA ASN A 459 21.20 -24.52 8.51
C ASN A 459 22.18 -24.03 9.60
N PHE A 460 22.69 -22.80 9.51
CA PHE A 460 23.73 -22.30 10.42
C PHE A 460 23.20 -21.89 11.81
N GLN A 461 21.90 -21.62 11.98
CA GLN A 461 21.35 -21.29 13.29
C GLN A 461 21.32 -22.48 14.26
N ASN A 462 21.17 -23.71 13.75
CA ASN A 462 21.17 -24.92 14.57
C ASN A 462 22.57 -25.30 15.11
N TYR A 463 23.63 -24.62 14.65
CA TYR A 463 25.02 -24.85 15.10
C TYR A 463 25.48 -23.93 16.23
N SER A 464 24.65 -22.96 16.66
CA SER A 464 24.92 -22.21 17.88
C SER A 464 24.54 -23.07 19.10
N GLY A 465 25.56 -23.66 19.73
CA GLY A 465 25.43 -24.50 20.92
C GLY A 465 24.80 -23.76 22.10
N LYS A 466 23.47 -23.77 22.18
CA LYS A 466 22.65 -23.77 23.40
C LYS A 466 21.19 -23.87 22.98
N ARG A 467 20.70 -25.13 22.93
CA ARG A 467 19.28 -25.44 22.81
C ARG A 467 18.51 -24.78 23.95
N ASN A 468 17.58 -23.90 23.59
CA ASN A 468 16.32 -23.71 24.29
C ASN A 468 15.29 -23.35 23.22
N THR A 469 14.74 -24.36 22.56
CA THR A 469 13.53 -24.23 21.75
C THR A 469 12.32 -24.30 22.69
N PRO A 470 11.63 -23.20 23.02
CA PRO A 470 10.26 -23.32 23.48
C PRO A 470 9.45 -23.73 22.24
N PHE A 471 9.02 -24.99 22.21
CA PHE A 471 8.00 -25.43 21.27
C PHE A 471 6.69 -24.68 21.59
N TYR A 472 6.49 -23.52 20.99
CA TYR A 472 5.15 -22.96 20.82
C TYR A 472 4.56 -23.54 19.54
N SER A 473 3.91 -24.69 19.66
CA SER A 473 2.91 -25.11 18.69
C SER A 473 1.66 -24.25 18.93
N ILE A 474 1.59 -23.10 18.27
CA ILE A 474 0.33 -22.37 18.16
C ILE A 474 -0.58 -23.21 17.27
N SER A 475 -1.63 -23.77 17.88
CA SER A 475 -2.71 -24.43 17.17
C SER A 475 -3.36 -23.43 16.22
N LEU A 476 -3.56 -23.84 14.97
CA LEU A 476 -4.21 -23.08 13.90
C LEU A 476 -5.64 -22.62 14.21
N TRP A 477 -6.21 -23.07 15.34
CA TRP A 477 -7.40 -22.51 15.95
C TRP A 477 -7.13 -22.22 17.42
N GLY A 478 -7.41 -20.98 17.81
CA GLY A 478 -7.17 -20.48 19.16
C GLY A 478 -7.86 -21.37 20.19
N LYS A 479 -7.08 -21.89 21.12
CA LYS A 479 -7.55 -22.23 22.47
C LYS A 479 -6.57 -21.64 23.49
N GLU A 480 -7.18 -20.88 24.39
CA GLU A 480 -6.81 -20.50 25.75
C GLU A 480 -5.31 -20.38 26.08
N GLY A 481 -4.91 -19.13 26.37
CA GLY A 481 -3.65 -18.83 27.03
C GLY A 481 -3.49 -19.65 28.30
N SER A 482 -2.56 -20.60 28.28
CA SER A 482 -2.17 -21.31 29.48
C SER A 482 -1.34 -20.38 30.38
N LYS A 483 -1.77 -20.32 31.64
CA LYS A 483 -1.31 -19.47 32.72
C LYS A 483 0.22 -19.46 32.85
N ILE A 484 0.75 -18.26 33.12
CA ILE A 484 2.12 -18.03 33.58
C ILE A 484 2.35 -18.87 34.83
N SER A 485 3.14 -19.95 34.69
CA SER A 485 3.68 -20.70 35.81
C SER A 485 4.86 -19.93 36.38
N THR A 486 4.65 -19.33 37.55
CA THR A 486 5.70 -18.74 38.38
C THR A 486 6.68 -19.83 38.79
N LYS A 487 7.88 -19.81 38.21
CA LYS A 487 8.98 -20.66 38.64
C LYS A 487 9.52 -20.17 39.99
N ASN A 488 9.09 -20.81 41.08
CA ASN A 488 9.90 -20.88 42.28
C ASN A 488 10.87 -22.05 42.12
N PHE A 489 12.16 -21.72 42.01
CA PHE A 489 13.25 -22.67 42.14
C PHE A 489 13.27 -23.21 43.57
N ARG A 490 13.15 -24.53 43.74
CA ARG A 490 13.68 -25.23 44.91
C ARG A 490 14.39 -26.51 44.49
N LEU A 491 15.54 -26.66 45.12
CA LEU A 491 16.66 -27.53 44.82
C LEU A 491 16.56 -28.69 45.82
N VAL A 492 16.19 -29.90 45.36
CA VAL A 492 16.25 -31.13 46.18
C VAL A 492 16.62 -32.33 45.30
N THR A 493 17.90 -32.67 45.40
CA THR A 493 18.54 -33.98 45.55
C THR A 493 17.84 -35.29 45.13
N LEU A 494 18.67 -36.10 44.46
CA LEU A 494 18.76 -37.57 44.50
C LEU A 494 17.49 -38.38 44.19
N LEU A 495 17.50 -39.04 43.03
CA LEU A 495 17.25 -40.49 42.95
C LEU A 495 17.81 -41.07 41.65
N LYS A 496 18.82 -41.92 41.82
CA LYS A 496 19.48 -42.73 40.80
C LYS A 496 18.53 -43.88 40.43
N MET A 497 17.98 -43.89 39.22
CA MET A 497 17.40 -45.10 38.64
C MET A 497 17.94 -45.32 37.23
N LYS A 498 18.84 -46.31 37.11
CA LYS A 498 19.15 -46.97 35.85
C LYS A 498 17.91 -47.77 35.42
N LYS A 499 17.37 -47.48 34.23
CA LYS A 499 16.62 -48.47 33.45
C LYS A 499 16.89 -48.22 31.97
N ASN A 500 17.69 -49.12 31.40
CA ASN A 500 17.86 -49.29 29.97
C ASN A 500 16.50 -49.60 29.33
N ARG A 501 15.95 -48.66 28.55
CA ARG A 501 15.01 -48.96 27.46
C ARG A 501 15.21 -47.96 26.33
N ARG A 502 15.65 -48.46 25.19
CA ARG A 502 15.60 -47.76 23.90
C ARG A 502 14.13 -47.44 23.59
N PRO A 503 13.74 -46.21 23.21
CA PRO A 503 12.41 -45.98 22.67
C PRO A 503 12.39 -46.39 21.20
N SER A 504 11.75 -47.53 20.93
CA SER A 504 11.28 -47.90 19.59
C SER A 504 10.23 -46.91 19.12
N PHE A 505 10.45 -46.42 17.90
CA PHE A 505 9.61 -45.54 17.12
C PHE A 505 8.19 -46.11 16.88
N PHE A 506 7.23 -45.19 16.79
CA PHE A 506 5.86 -45.33 16.25
C PHE A 506 4.90 -46.36 16.87
N SER A 507 3.87 -45.86 17.56
CA SER A 507 2.58 -46.55 17.63
C SER A 507 1.44 -45.52 17.60
N ASN A 508 0.81 -45.37 16.44
CA ASN A 508 -0.50 -44.72 16.32
C ASN A 508 -1.54 -45.65 16.96
N LYS A 509 -2.20 -45.23 18.04
CA LYS A 509 -3.37 -45.94 18.56
C LYS A 509 -4.62 -45.39 17.87
N VAL A 510 -5.24 -46.25 17.08
CA VAL A 510 -6.58 -46.12 16.50
C VAL A 510 -7.61 -46.38 17.61
N TYR A 511 -8.61 -45.51 17.73
CA TYR A 511 -9.80 -45.78 18.55
C TYR A 511 -10.73 -46.73 17.77
N LYS A 512 -11.11 -47.84 18.40
CA LYS A 512 -12.15 -48.76 17.93
C LYS A 512 -13.52 -48.14 18.18
N ILE A 513 -14.39 -48.11 17.17
CA ILE A 513 -15.83 -47.95 17.31
C ILE A 513 -16.44 -49.30 16.93
N ASP A 514 -17.29 -49.81 17.82
CA ASP A 514 -17.86 -51.16 17.78
C ASP A 514 -18.77 -51.43 16.58
N GLU A 515 -18.85 -52.73 16.29
CA GLU A 515 -19.52 -53.40 15.19
C GLU A 515 -21.05 -53.23 15.20
N ASN A 516 -21.65 -53.07 14.01
CA ASN A 516 -22.74 -53.95 13.61
C ASN A 516 -22.93 -53.96 12.08
N VAL A 517 -23.02 -55.18 11.56
CA VAL A 517 -23.01 -55.58 10.15
C VAL A 517 -24.42 -55.57 9.59
N ARG A 518 -24.66 -54.88 8.46
CA ARG A 518 -25.33 -55.45 7.27
C ARG A 518 -25.44 -54.48 6.08
N ASN A 519 -25.10 -55.06 4.92
CA ASN A 519 -25.46 -54.70 3.55
C ASN A 519 -24.56 -53.68 2.79
N MET A 520 -23.67 -54.30 2.01
CA MET A 520 -23.06 -53.84 0.76
C MET A 520 -23.89 -52.82 -0.03
N MET A 521 -23.33 -51.62 -0.20
CA MET A 521 -23.22 -50.93 -1.49
C MET A 521 -21.92 -50.11 -1.43
N GLN A 522 -20.99 -50.41 -2.34
CA GLN A 522 -19.76 -49.63 -2.51
C GLN A 522 -20.07 -48.17 -2.87
N PRO A 523 -19.49 -47.17 -2.20
CA PRO A 523 -19.25 -45.88 -2.82
C PRO A 523 -17.90 -45.94 -3.54
N PHE A 524 -17.96 -45.98 -4.87
CA PHE A 524 -16.86 -45.60 -5.76
C PHE A 524 -16.46 -44.15 -5.44
N LEU A 525 -15.32 -43.96 -4.78
CA LEU A 525 -14.40 -42.80 -4.80
C LEU A 525 -13.67 -42.72 -3.45
N SER A 526 -12.53 -43.42 -3.37
CA SER A 526 -11.53 -43.17 -2.34
C SER A 526 -10.89 -41.80 -2.59
N ILE A 527 -11.25 -40.81 -1.79
CA ILE A 527 -10.53 -39.53 -1.73
C ILE A 527 -9.11 -39.85 -1.24
N PRO A 528 -8.04 -39.59 -2.01
CA PRO A 528 -6.70 -39.81 -1.51
C PRO A 528 -6.45 -38.77 -0.43
N HIS A 529 -6.20 -39.27 0.77
CA HIS A 529 -5.80 -38.49 1.93
C HIS A 529 -4.42 -37.87 1.62
N PHE A 530 -4.40 -36.67 1.03
CA PHE A 530 -3.17 -35.91 0.77
C PHE A 530 -2.68 -35.24 2.06
N GLY A 531 -2.07 -36.04 2.93
CA GLY A 531 -1.20 -35.56 3.99
C GLY A 531 0.20 -35.32 3.42
N ASN A 532 0.58 -34.07 3.23
CA ASN A 532 1.92 -33.73 2.76
C ASN A 532 2.94 -33.96 3.90
N THR A 533 3.52 -35.17 3.97
CA THR A 533 4.62 -35.52 4.88
C THR A 533 5.93 -35.66 4.11
N LYS A 534 6.33 -34.62 3.37
CA LYS A 534 7.68 -34.51 2.80
C LYS A 534 8.27 -33.17 3.21
N THR A 535 9.05 -33.17 4.29
CA THR A 535 9.94 -32.06 4.60
C THR A 535 11.07 -32.08 3.56
N TYR A 536 10.95 -31.25 2.53
CA TYR A 536 12.02 -31.08 1.55
C TYR A 536 13.26 -30.52 2.27
N SER A 537 14.43 -31.06 1.97
CA SER A 537 15.71 -30.59 2.53
C SER A 537 16.24 -29.34 1.84
N TYR A 538 15.74 -29.05 0.64
CA TYR A 538 16.14 -27.92 -0.20
C TYR A 538 14.92 -27.19 -0.74
N PRO A 539 15.05 -25.87 -1.01
CA PRO A 539 13.99 -25.14 -1.67
C PRO A 539 13.87 -25.65 -3.11
N TYR A 540 12.66 -25.59 -3.66
CA TYR A 540 12.37 -25.96 -5.04
C TYR A 540 11.60 -24.82 -5.72
N GLU A 541 11.64 -24.82 -7.06
CA GLU A 541 10.92 -23.85 -7.89
C GLU A 541 9.40 -23.99 -7.70
N SER A 542 8.71 -22.86 -7.62
CA SER A 542 7.25 -22.84 -7.50
C SER A 542 6.56 -23.50 -8.70
N ASP A 543 5.31 -23.97 -8.53
CA ASP A 543 4.59 -24.62 -9.61
C ASP A 543 4.35 -23.70 -10.83
N ASN A 544 4.05 -24.32 -11.98
CA ASN A 544 3.93 -23.66 -13.28
C ASN A 544 2.92 -22.49 -13.30
N THR A 545 1.86 -22.55 -12.51
CA THR A 545 0.84 -21.48 -12.39
C THR A 545 1.40 -20.20 -11.77
N MET A 546 2.40 -20.29 -10.88
CA MET A 546 3.12 -19.12 -10.37
C MET A 546 4.18 -18.62 -11.34
N LEU A 547 4.83 -19.53 -12.07
CA LEU A 547 5.91 -19.18 -13.00
C LEU A 547 5.39 -18.51 -14.28
N PHE A 548 4.22 -18.92 -14.78
CA PHE A 548 3.65 -18.40 -16.02
C PHE A 548 3.44 -16.87 -16.02
N PRO A 549 2.81 -16.26 -14.99
CA PRO A 549 2.72 -14.79 -14.89
C PRO A 549 4.07 -14.09 -14.82
N ILE A 550 5.05 -14.70 -14.11
CA ILE A 550 6.40 -14.16 -13.99
C ILE A 550 7.08 -14.12 -15.36
N LEU A 551 6.98 -15.18 -16.16
CA LEU A 551 7.57 -15.22 -17.51
C LEU A 551 6.95 -14.18 -18.45
N ILE A 552 5.63 -13.99 -18.40
CA ILE A 552 4.97 -12.97 -19.21
C ILE A 552 5.41 -11.56 -18.80
N LEU A 553 5.51 -11.29 -17.50
CA LEU A 553 5.98 -10.00 -17.00
C LEU A 553 7.42 -9.70 -17.42
N ILE A 554 8.29 -10.71 -17.58
CA ILE A 554 9.65 -10.52 -18.13
C ILE A 554 9.58 -9.88 -19.52
N ILE A 555 8.71 -10.39 -20.39
CA ILE A 555 8.53 -9.87 -21.76
C ILE A 555 8.14 -8.40 -21.70
N PHE A 556 7.16 -8.03 -20.87
CA PHE A 556 6.80 -6.63 -20.68
C PHE A 556 7.96 -5.77 -20.15
N THR A 557 8.72 -6.25 -19.16
CA THR A 557 9.86 -5.48 -18.62
C THR A 557 11.01 -5.27 -19.60
N LEU A 558 11.14 -6.14 -20.61
CA LEU A 558 12.13 -5.98 -21.68
C LEU A 558 11.62 -5.02 -22.75
N PHE A 559 10.37 -5.17 -23.19
CA PHE A 559 9.90 -4.49 -24.39
C PHE A 559 9.21 -3.14 -24.16
N VAL A 560 8.60 -2.91 -22.99
CA VAL A 560 7.82 -1.69 -22.72
C VAL A 560 8.68 -0.42 -22.81
N GLY A 561 9.99 -0.51 -22.56
CA GLY A 561 10.91 0.61 -22.73
C GLY A 561 11.00 1.13 -24.16
N PHE A 562 10.88 0.25 -25.16
CA PHE A 562 10.96 0.63 -26.57
C PHE A 562 9.81 1.55 -27.01
N LEU A 563 8.69 1.58 -26.26
CA LEU A 563 7.59 2.51 -26.53
C LEU A 563 8.03 3.98 -26.42
N GLY A 564 9.04 4.28 -25.60
CA GLY A 564 9.55 5.64 -25.41
C GLY A 564 10.63 6.07 -26.40
N ILE A 565 11.13 5.17 -27.26
CA ILE A 565 12.20 5.49 -28.20
C ILE A 565 11.62 6.17 -29.45
N PRO A 566 12.02 7.41 -29.75
CA PRO A 566 11.60 8.11 -30.95
C PRO A 566 12.44 7.64 -32.14
N PHE A 567 12.04 6.53 -32.78
CA PHE A 567 12.70 6.05 -34.00
C PHE A 567 12.48 6.99 -35.20
N ASN A 568 11.36 7.72 -35.24
CA ASN A 568 11.02 8.75 -36.22
C ASN A 568 9.88 9.65 -35.69
N GLN A 569 9.78 10.92 -36.10
CA GLN A 569 8.71 11.84 -35.68
C GLN A 569 7.29 11.27 -35.92
N ASP A 570 7.11 10.48 -36.98
CA ASP A 570 5.85 9.81 -37.30
C ASP A 570 5.61 8.49 -36.56
N VAL A 571 6.62 7.91 -35.90
CA VAL A 571 6.57 6.56 -35.28
C VAL A 571 6.62 6.62 -33.75
N ASP A 572 6.50 7.82 -33.19
CA ASP A 572 6.65 8.04 -31.76
C ASP A 572 5.33 7.67 -31.04
N ILE A 573 5.13 6.36 -30.79
CA ILE A 573 3.87 5.79 -30.30
C ILE A 573 3.47 6.42 -28.96
N LEU A 574 4.44 6.65 -28.07
CA LEU A 574 4.17 7.25 -26.76
C LEU A 574 3.75 8.72 -26.85
N THR A 575 4.30 9.53 -27.78
CA THR A 575 3.80 10.91 -27.96
C THR A 575 2.37 10.88 -28.48
N LYS A 576 2.10 10.07 -29.52
CA LYS A 576 0.75 9.90 -30.08
C LYS A 576 -0.25 9.39 -29.05
N TRP A 577 0.20 8.51 -28.15
CA TRP A 577 -0.64 7.99 -27.07
C TRP A 577 -0.83 8.98 -25.93
N LEU A 578 -0.03 10.04 -25.82
CA LEU A 578 -0.12 11.03 -24.74
C LEU A 578 -0.64 12.39 -25.21
N THR A 579 -1.06 12.55 -26.46
CA THR A 579 -1.63 13.81 -26.96
C THR A 579 -3.03 14.06 -26.39
N PRO A 580 -3.33 15.25 -25.81
CA PRO A 580 -2.45 16.40 -25.62
C PRO A 580 -1.51 16.24 -24.42
N SER A 581 -0.20 16.32 -24.65
CA SER A 581 0.79 16.27 -23.58
C SER A 581 1.10 17.68 -23.10
N ILE A 582 0.95 17.95 -21.81
CA ILE A 582 1.29 19.23 -21.20
C ILE A 582 2.72 19.14 -20.66
N ASN A 583 3.71 19.47 -21.49
CA ASN A 583 5.09 19.59 -21.05
C ASN A 583 5.46 21.07 -20.93
N LEU A 584 5.64 21.54 -19.70
CA LEU A 584 6.01 22.94 -19.44
C LEU A 584 7.49 23.22 -19.77
N LEU A 585 8.37 22.24 -19.52
CA LEU A 585 9.82 22.38 -19.71
C LEU A 585 10.22 22.42 -21.19
N HIS A 586 9.54 21.63 -22.02
CA HIS A 586 9.80 21.54 -23.46
C HIS A 586 8.69 22.21 -24.28
N LYS A 587 8.38 23.48 -23.97
CA LYS A 587 7.28 24.21 -24.61
C LYS A 587 7.46 24.45 -26.13
N ASN A 588 8.70 24.35 -26.64
CA ASN A 588 9.09 24.73 -28.01
C ASN A 588 10.11 23.79 -28.70
N SER A 589 10.30 22.53 -28.27
CA SER A 589 11.32 21.68 -28.90
C SER A 589 10.79 21.00 -30.19
N ASN A 590 10.87 21.74 -31.30
CA ASN A 590 10.98 21.17 -32.65
C ASN A 590 12.36 20.52 -32.90
N ASN A 591 13.19 20.39 -31.86
CA ASN A 591 14.54 19.86 -31.98
C ASN A 591 14.45 18.34 -32.12
N SER A 592 14.99 17.84 -33.23
CA SER A 592 15.49 16.47 -33.29
C SER A 592 16.31 16.19 -32.04
N ILE A 593 16.05 15.08 -31.36
CA ILE A 593 16.88 14.64 -30.24
C ILE A 593 18.31 14.53 -30.76
N ASP A 594 19.19 15.39 -30.26
CA ASP A 594 20.61 15.26 -30.50
C ASP A 594 21.06 13.98 -29.79
N TRP A 595 21.20 12.90 -30.56
CA TRP A 595 21.67 11.61 -30.07
C TRP A 595 22.98 11.73 -29.28
N TYR A 596 23.80 12.74 -29.60
CA TYR A 596 25.00 13.08 -28.84
C TYR A 596 24.70 13.58 -27.42
N GLU A 597 23.76 14.51 -27.25
CA GLU A 597 23.36 15.03 -25.92
C GLU A 597 22.70 13.93 -25.09
N PHE A 598 21.79 13.17 -25.71
CA PHE A 598 21.18 11.99 -25.07
C PHE A 598 22.24 10.98 -24.61
N CYS A 599 23.22 10.65 -25.45
CA CYS A 599 24.29 9.73 -25.07
C CYS A 599 25.14 10.27 -23.91
N LYS A 600 25.38 11.58 -23.87
CA LYS A 600 26.14 12.21 -22.78
C LYS A 600 25.38 12.09 -21.45
N ASP A 601 24.10 12.43 -21.43
CA ASP A 601 23.26 12.37 -20.24
C ASP A 601 23.07 10.92 -19.76
N ALA A 602 22.81 10.00 -20.70
CA ALA A 602 22.73 8.57 -20.43
C ALA A 602 24.01 8.00 -19.82
N VAL A 603 25.19 8.44 -20.29
CA VAL A 603 26.47 7.99 -19.70
C VAL A 603 26.58 8.42 -18.23
N PHE A 604 26.16 9.64 -17.90
CA PHE A 604 26.14 10.10 -16.50
C PHE A 604 25.15 9.30 -15.64
N SER A 605 23.91 9.09 -16.08
CA SER A 605 22.91 8.32 -15.30
C SER A 605 23.29 6.85 -15.13
N VAL A 606 23.84 6.21 -16.17
CA VAL A 606 24.31 4.82 -16.10
C VAL A 606 25.56 4.71 -15.24
N SER A 607 26.45 5.71 -15.24
CA SER A 607 27.65 5.70 -14.39
C SER A 607 27.31 5.67 -12.90
N ILE A 608 26.30 6.43 -12.45
CA ILE A 608 25.92 6.42 -11.02
C ILE A 608 25.21 5.13 -10.62
N ALA A 609 24.38 4.57 -11.51
CA ALA A 609 23.70 3.30 -11.25
C ALA A 609 24.70 2.14 -11.20
N SER A 610 25.64 2.09 -12.14
CA SER A 610 26.70 1.08 -12.15
C SER A 610 27.64 1.21 -10.95
N PHE A 611 27.96 2.44 -10.51
CA PHE A 611 28.72 2.67 -9.27
C PHE A 611 27.99 2.12 -8.04
N GLY A 612 26.68 2.35 -7.91
CA GLY A 612 25.87 1.79 -6.83
C GLY A 612 25.86 0.25 -6.82
N ILE A 613 25.73 -0.38 -7.99
CA ILE A 613 25.80 -1.84 -8.14
C ILE A 613 27.19 -2.37 -7.79
N PHE A 614 28.25 -1.69 -8.24
CA PHE A 614 29.63 -2.06 -7.96
C PHE A 614 29.91 -2.07 -6.46
N ILE A 615 29.47 -1.03 -5.72
CA ILE A 615 29.60 -0.97 -4.26
C ILE A 615 28.81 -2.09 -3.58
N ALA A 616 27.57 -2.35 -4.02
CA ALA A 616 26.76 -3.43 -3.45
C ALA A 616 27.43 -4.80 -3.67
N PHE A 617 27.96 -5.04 -4.86
CA PHE A 617 28.68 -6.27 -5.19
C PHE A 617 29.94 -6.43 -4.33
N PHE A 618 30.72 -5.37 -4.15
CA PHE A 618 31.91 -5.40 -3.31
C PHE A 618 31.59 -5.72 -1.84
N LEU A 619 30.51 -5.15 -1.29
CA LEU A 619 30.16 -5.32 0.13
C LEU A 619 29.44 -6.64 0.45
N TYR A 620 28.63 -7.17 -0.46
CA TYR A 620 27.72 -8.30 -0.17
C TYR A 620 28.05 -9.60 -0.92
N LYS A 621 29.07 -9.62 -1.78
CA LYS A 621 29.48 -10.86 -2.43
C LYS A 621 30.08 -11.84 -1.42
N PRO A 622 29.72 -13.14 -1.46
CA PRO A 622 30.43 -14.17 -0.70
C PRO A 622 31.91 -14.21 -1.12
N VAL A 623 32.81 -14.13 -0.14
CA VAL A 623 34.28 -13.93 -0.26
C VAL A 623 35.03 -15.02 -1.07
N TYR A 624 34.36 -16.05 -1.59
CA TYR A 624 35.01 -17.09 -2.39
C TYR A 624 34.81 -16.88 -3.90
N SER A 625 35.62 -15.98 -4.48
CA SER A 625 35.91 -15.98 -5.92
C SER A 625 37.27 -15.31 -6.19
N SER A 626 38.30 -16.12 -6.48
CA SER A 626 39.55 -15.86 -7.25
C SER A 626 40.37 -14.57 -7.06
N PHE A 627 39.98 -13.63 -6.22
CA PHE A 627 40.67 -12.35 -5.94
C PHE A 627 41.11 -12.25 -4.48
N GLN A 628 41.55 -13.38 -3.89
CA GLN A 628 42.10 -13.41 -2.53
C GLN A 628 43.51 -12.78 -2.43
N ASN A 629 44.07 -12.29 -3.53
CA ASN A 629 45.41 -11.70 -3.63
C ASN A 629 45.40 -10.19 -3.97
N LEU A 630 44.39 -9.44 -3.55
CA LEU A 630 44.48 -7.97 -3.55
C LEU A 630 44.60 -7.48 -2.11
N ASP A 631 45.84 -7.25 -1.68
CA ASP A 631 46.26 -6.64 -0.39
C ASP A 631 45.62 -5.27 -0.08
N LEU A 632 44.79 -4.73 -0.98
CA LEU A 632 43.95 -3.55 -0.77
C LEU A 632 42.91 -3.72 0.33
N ILE A 633 42.39 -4.92 0.57
CA ILE A 633 41.41 -5.14 1.67
C ILE A 633 42.11 -4.99 3.03
N ASN A 634 43.39 -5.36 3.13
CA ASN A 634 44.17 -5.20 4.36
C ASN A 634 44.65 -3.76 4.60
N SER A 635 44.71 -2.90 3.56
CA SER A 635 45.06 -1.48 3.76
C SER A 635 43.89 -0.65 4.30
N PHE A 636 42.64 -0.96 3.91
CA PHE A 636 41.45 -0.33 4.50
C PHE A 636 41.14 -0.79 5.92
N VAL A 637 41.53 -2.01 6.29
CA VAL A 637 41.31 -2.58 7.64
C VAL A 637 42.31 -2.06 8.69
N LYS A 638 43.45 -1.48 8.27
CA LYS A 638 44.55 -1.01 9.14
C LYS A 638 44.68 0.52 9.29
N MET A 639 43.64 1.31 9.02
CA MET A 639 43.67 2.77 9.22
C MET A 639 43.15 3.16 10.62
N GLY A 640 43.89 3.99 11.37
CA GLY A 640 43.72 4.28 12.82
C GLY A 640 42.47 5.10 13.27
N PRO A 641 42.58 6.04 14.23
CA PRO A 641 41.48 6.56 15.08
C PRO A 641 40.29 7.21 14.35
N LYS A 642 40.40 7.49 13.04
CA LYS A 642 39.29 7.85 12.16
C LYS A 642 38.19 6.77 12.07
N ARG A 643 38.49 5.51 12.45
CA ARG A 643 37.51 4.40 12.52
C ARG A 643 36.40 4.65 13.54
N ILE A 644 36.70 5.26 14.69
CA ILE A 644 35.68 5.52 15.74
C ILE A 644 34.58 6.46 15.23
N PHE A 645 34.96 7.50 14.48
CA PHE A 645 34.01 8.46 13.92
C PHE A 645 33.22 7.87 12.74
N SER A 646 33.90 7.13 11.85
CA SER A 646 33.26 6.42 10.73
C SER A 646 32.29 5.34 11.21
N ASP A 647 32.68 4.53 12.19
CA ASP A 647 31.84 3.50 12.79
C ASP A 647 30.63 4.11 13.50
N LYS A 648 30.82 5.27 14.16
CA LYS A 648 29.70 6.02 14.76
C LYS A 648 28.73 6.53 13.71
N ILE A 649 29.21 7.10 12.59
CA ILE A 649 28.36 7.53 11.48
C ILE A 649 27.63 6.34 10.86
N ASN A 650 28.34 5.25 10.58
CA ASN A 650 27.75 4.04 10.01
C ASN A 650 26.68 3.44 10.93
N ASN A 651 26.94 3.40 12.23
CA ASN A 651 25.94 2.98 13.22
C ASN A 651 24.73 3.91 13.24
N THR A 652 24.92 5.23 13.15
CA THR A 652 23.77 6.16 13.08
C THR A 652 22.94 6.00 11.81
N ILE A 653 23.57 5.80 10.65
CA ILE A 653 22.87 5.55 9.38
C ILE A 653 22.16 4.20 9.41
N TYR A 654 22.81 3.18 9.99
CA TYR A 654 22.22 1.87 10.20
C TYR A 654 21.01 1.94 11.13
N ASP A 655 21.15 2.58 12.28
CA ASP A 655 20.07 2.75 13.26
C ASP A 655 18.92 3.58 12.67
N TRP A 656 19.22 4.62 11.90
CA TRP A 656 18.22 5.38 11.15
C TRP A 656 17.43 4.48 10.19
N SER A 657 18.12 3.76 9.31
CA SER A 657 17.47 2.90 8.31
C SER A 657 16.73 1.72 8.95
N TYR A 658 17.34 1.08 9.96
CA TYR A 658 16.80 -0.06 10.68
C TYR A 658 15.53 0.30 11.48
N ASN A 659 15.56 1.44 12.19
CA ASN A 659 14.42 1.94 12.96
C ASN A 659 13.45 2.81 12.14
N ARG A 660 13.50 2.73 10.80
CA ARG A 660 12.57 3.42 9.89
C ARG A 660 12.54 4.95 10.10
N GLY A 661 13.70 5.55 10.33
CA GLY A 661 13.87 6.98 10.59
C GLY A 661 13.23 7.47 11.88
N TYR A 662 12.88 6.56 12.81
CA TYR A 662 12.10 6.86 14.03
C TYR A 662 10.73 7.52 13.74
N ILE A 663 10.25 7.45 12.50
CA ILE A 663 9.01 8.07 12.07
C ILE A 663 7.82 7.33 12.69
N ASP A 664 7.83 6.00 12.70
CA ASP A 664 6.81 5.19 13.37
C ASP A 664 6.68 5.54 14.86
N THR A 665 7.80 5.76 15.55
CA THR A 665 7.82 6.15 16.97
C THR A 665 7.34 7.58 17.19
N PHE A 666 7.67 8.51 16.28
CA PHE A 666 7.17 9.87 16.31
C PHE A 666 5.64 9.91 16.15
N TYR A 667 5.10 9.19 15.16
CA TYR A 667 3.66 9.09 14.96
C TYR A 667 2.94 8.45 16.15
N GLY A 668 3.53 7.39 16.72
CA GLY A 668 2.99 6.73 17.92
C GLY A 668 2.93 7.67 19.12
N THR A 669 4.02 8.37 19.41
CA THR A 669 4.13 9.22 20.60
C THR A 669 3.33 10.51 20.48
N PHE A 670 3.50 11.24 19.37
CA PHE A 670 2.89 12.56 19.17
C PHE A 670 1.41 12.46 18.81
N PHE A 671 1.09 11.80 17.68
CA PHE A 671 -0.30 11.75 17.20
C PHE A 671 -1.15 10.77 18.00
N THR A 672 -0.75 9.49 18.09
CA THR A 672 -1.62 8.50 18.75
C THR A 672 -1.69 8.69 20.26
N GLY A 673 -0.56 9.02 20.90
CA GLY A 673 -0.51 9.34 22.33
C GLY A 673 -1.26 10.64 22.66
N GLY A 674 -1.10 11.68 21.84
CA GLY A 674 -1.82 12.95 21.98
C GLY A 674 -3.33 12.79 21.86
N MET A 675 -3.80 12.09 20.82
CA MET A 675 -5.24 11.86 20.61
C MET A 675 -5.87 11.00 21.71
N ARG A 676 -5.15 10.00 22.25
CA ARG A 676 -5.65 9.24 23.41
C ARG A 676 -5.84 10.11 24.65
N LYS A 677 -4.90 11.00 24.94
CA LYS A 677 -5.03 11.94 26.06
C LYS A 677 -6.19 12.91 25.86
N LEU A 678 -6.39 13.42 24.64
CA LEU A 678 -7.54 14.28 24.32
C LEU A 678 -8.87 13.53 24.46
N ALA A 679 -8.94 12.27 24.03
CA ALA A 679 -10.13 11.44 24.19
C ALA A 679 -10.44 11.14 25.66
N GLU A 680 -9.42 10.84 26.47
CA GLU A 680 -9.56 10.67 27.92
C GLU A 680 -10.06 11.96 28.60
N PHE A 681 -9.57 13.12 28.17
CA PHE A 681 -10.03 14.42 28.64
C PHE A 681 -11.49 14.70 28.24
N ALA A 682 -11.88 14.42 27.00
CA ALA A 682 -13.26 14.57 26.54
C ALA A 682 -14.22 13.66 27.32
N HIS A 683 -13.84 12.39 27.53
CA HIS A 683 -14.61 11.45 28.35
C HIS A 683 -14.70 11.89 29.82
N PHE A 684 -13.62 12.46 30.38
CA PHE A 684 -13.65 13.07 31.71
C PHE A 684 -14.62 14.26 31.78
N PHE A 685 -14.58 15.15 30.78
CA PHE A 685 -15.43 16.34 30.71
C PHE A 685 -16.91 15.93 30.64
N ASP A 686 -17.24 14.97 29.77
CA ASP A 686 -18.59 14.45 29.62
C ASP A 686 -19.09 13.84 30.94
N ARG A 687 -18.34 12.87 31.48
CA ARG A 687 -18.75 12.12 32.67
C ARG A 687 -18.75 12.95 33.97
N ARG A 688 -17.93 13.99 34.07
CA ARG A 688 -17.83 14.79 35.32
C ARG A 688 -18.52 16.13 35.27
N ILE A 689 -18.60 16.79 34.12
CA ILE A 689 -19.18 18.13 34.02
C ILE A 689 -20.57 18.02 33.42
N ILE A 690 -20.70 17.39 32.25
CA ILE A 690 -21.99 17.26 31.57
C ILE A 690 -22.95 16.41 32.41
N ASP A 691 -22.53 15.25 32.88
CA ASP A 691 -23.36 14.39 33.75
C ASP A 691 -23.60 14.97 35.14
N ALA A 692 -22.72 15.82 35.66
CA ALA A 692 -22.90 16.41 36.99
C ALA A 692 -23.97 17.49 37.02
N ILE A 693 -24.25 18.18 35.91
CA ILE A 693 -25.31 19.19 35.83
C ILE A 693 -26.71 18.59 36.10
N PRO A 694 -27.19 17.56 35.35
CA PRO A 694 -28.50 16.97 35.62
C PRO A 694 -28.54 16.25 36.97
N ASN A 695 -27.45 15.58 37.37
CA ASN A 695 -27.36 14.95 38.68
C ASN A 695 -27.41 15.98 39.82
N GLY A 696 -26.76 17.13 39.63
CA GLY A 696 -26.77 18.25 40.58
C GLY A 696 -28.16 18.86 40.71
N ILE A 697 -28.84 19.10 39.60
CA ILE A 697 -30.24 19.58 39.60
C ILE A 697 -31.17 18.56 40.28
N GLY A 698 -31.00 17.27 39.99
CA GLY A 698 -31.77 16.19 40.61
C GLY A 698 -31.52 16.08 42.12
N LEU A 699 -30.27 16.23 42.56
CA LEU A 699 -29.94 16.26 43.99
C LEU A 699 -30.53 17.50 44.66
N MET A 700 -30.42 18.68 44.04
CA MET A 700 -30.97 19.91 44.59
C MET A 700 -32.50 19.88 44.70
N SER A 701 -33.20 19.35 43.70
CA SER A 701 -34.66 19.20 43.76
C SER A 701 -35.07 18.22 44.86
N PHE A 702 -34.33 17.11 45.04
CA PHE A 702 -34.54 16.19 46.14
C PHE A 702 -34.34 16.85 47.52
N PHE A 703 -33.25 17.62 47.69
CA PHE A 703 -33.02 18.37 48.93
C PHE A 703 -34.11 19.40 49.20
N VAL A 704 -34.52 20.16 48.19
CA VAL A 704 -35.62 21.14 48.31
C VAL A 704 -36.92 20.44 48.71
N ALA A 705 -37.24 19.29 48.10
CA ALA A 705 -38.43 18.52 48.45
C ALA A 705 -38.40 18.01 49.91
N GLU A 706 -37.25 17.52 50.39
CA GLU A 706 -37.12 17.05 51.77
C GLU A 706 -37.20 18.21 52.78
N VAL A 707 -36.65 19.38 52.44
CA VAL A 707 -36.80 20.60 53.24
C VAL A 707 -38.26 21.03 53.30
N ILE A 708 -38.96 21.11 52.16
CA ILE A 708 -40.40 21.46 52.10
C ILE A 708 -41.23 20.47 52.94
N LYS A 709 -40.92 19.18 52.86
CA LYS A 709 -41.58 18.14 53.65
C LYS A 709 -41.39 18.36 55.16
N SER A 710 -40.20 18.80 55.59
CA SER A 710 -39.93 19.07 57.02
C SER A 710 -40.70 20.27 57.60
N VAL A 711 -41.17 21.20 56.76
CA VAL A 711 -42.02 22.33 57.18
C VAL A 711 -43.39 21.85 57.68
N GLY A 712 -43.88 20.71 57.20
CA GLY A 712 -45.13 20.08 57.62
C GLY A 712 -45.04 19.37 58.97
N GLY A 713 -44.77 20.10 60.06
CA GLY A 713 -44.53 19.54 61.40
C GLY A 713 -45.75 18.95 62.14
N GLY A 714 -46.91 18.80 61.49
CA GLY A 714 -48.11 18.13 62.01
C GLY A 714 -48.83 18.82 63.18
N ARG A 715 -48.31 19.93 63.72
CA ARG A 715 -48.94 20.68 64.82
C ARG A 715 -49.93 21.72 64.25
N ILE A 716 -51.17 21.69 64.71
CA ILE A 716 -52.23 22.64 64.27
C ILE A 716 -51.80 24.10 64.51
N SER A 717 -51.11 24.37 65.62
CA SER A 717 -50.61 25.71 65.96
C SER A 717 -49.63 26.27 64.93
N SER A 718 -48.76 25.43 64.33
CA SER A 718 -47.83 25.90 63.29
C SER A 718 -48.54 26.23 61.98
N TYR A 719 -49.58 25.48 61.61
CA TYR A 719 -50.38 25.79 60.42
C TYR A 719 -51.16 27.09 60.56
N LEU A 720 -51.74 27.35 61.74
CA LEU A 720 -52.39 28.63 62.05
C LEU A 720 -51.40 29.80 61.99
N PHE A 721 -50.21 29.66 62.58
CA PHE A 721 -49.16 30.67 62.48
C PHE A 721 -48.76 30.97 61.03
N PHE A 722 -48.54 29.93 60.21
CA PHE A 722 -48.24 30.10 58.78
C PHE A 722 -49.39 30.82 58.04
N TYR A 723 -50.64 30.45 58.30
CA TYR A 723 -51.80 31.11 57.70
C TYR A 723 -51.88 32.60 58.04
N PHE A 724 -51.77 32.96 59.32
CA PHE A 724 -51.77 34.37 59.74
C PHE A 724 -50.56 35.14 59.19
N SER A 725 -49.38 34.51 59.14
CA SER A 725 -48.20 35.12 58.52
C SER A 725 -48.40 35.37 57.02
N TYR A 726 -49.03 34.44 56.30
CA TYR A 726 -49.32 34.58 54.87
C TYR A 726 -50.34 35.68 54.62
N VAL A 727 -51.41 35.74 55.43
CA VAL A 727 -52.40 36.83 55.37
C VAL A 727 -51.75 38.18 55.67
N SER A 728 -50.88 38.26 56.68
CA SER A 728 -50.16 39.49 57.02
C SER A 728 -49.22 39.94 55.90
N VAL A 729 -48.46 39.02 55.31
CA VAL A 729 -47.56 39.30 54.19
C VAL A 729 -48.36 39.70 52.95
N PHE A 730 -49.45 39.00 52.66
CA PHE A 730 -50.34 39.32 51.54
C PHE A 730 -50.99 40.69 51.71
N LEU A 731 -51.49 41.03 52.90
CA LEU A 731 -52.02 42.36 53.21
C LEU A 731 -50.94 43.44 53.11
N PHE A 732 -49.72 43.16 53.56
CA PHE A 732 -48.59 44.08 53.44
C PHE A 732 -48.21 44.33 51.97
N ILE A 733 -48.14 43.27 51.15
CA ILE A 733 -47.89 43.36 49.71
C ILE A 733 -49.05 44.10 49.02
N TYR A 734 -50.30 43.76 49.35
CA TYR A 734 -51.49 44.40 48.79
C TYR A 734 -51.56 45.89 49.14
N TYR A 735 -51.23 46.25 50.39
CA TYR A 735 -51.12 47.65 50.82
C TYR A 735 -50.04 48.38 50.03
N PHE A 736 -48.88 47.76 49.80
CA PHE A 736 -47.81 48.33 48.98
C PHE A 736 -48.16 48.48 47.49
N PHE A 737 -49.03 47.62 46.96
CA PHE A 737 -49.46 47.66 45.55
C PHE A 737 -50.69 48.57 45.31
N ASN A 738 -51.43 48.94 46.36
CA ASN A 738 -52.58 49.84 46.28
C ASN A 738 -52.33 51.26 46.82
N LEU A 739 -51.13 51.53 47.34
CA LEU A 739 -50.54 52.86 47.45
C LEU A 739 -49.95 53.26 46.11
#